data_AF-A0A5B6VQS4-F1
#
_entry.id   AF-A0A5B6VQS4-F1
#
_cell.length_a   1.000
_cell.length_b   1.000
_cell.length_c   1.000
_cell.angle_alpha   90.00
_cell.angle_beta   90.00
_cell.angle_gamma   90.00
#
_symmetry.space_group_name_H-M   'P 1'
#
loop_
_entity.id
_entity.type
_entity.pdbx_description
1 polymer ?
#
loop_
_entity_poly.entity_id
_entity_poly.type
_entity_poly.pdbx_seq_one_letter_code
_entity_poly.pdbx_strand_id
1 'polypeptide(L)'
;MIDNCLGVQRSRKIQRALRHCKVTILCLVLTVVVLRGTIGAGKFGTPGQDFVEIRDHLYSRKQGEPHRVLKEVQTTSSDNHDGADTNAGTNNYNEFDINKILIDEEPDVPKRDPNAPYSLGPRISDWDEQRSRWLQENTNYPNFIGPNKPRVLLVTGSSPKPCENPVGDHYLLKSIKNKIDYCRLHGIEIFYNMALLDAEMAGFWAKLPLIRKLLLSHPEVEFLWWMDSDAMFTDMAFEVPWERYKDSNFVMHGWNEMVYDQKNWIGLNTGSFLLRNGQWALDILDAWAPMGPKGKIREEAGKVLTQELKNRPVFEADDQSAMVYLLATQREKWGDKVYLENSYYLHGYWGILVDRYEEMIENYHPGLGDHRWPLVTHFVGCKPCGKFGDYSVERCLKQMDRAFNFGDNQILQIYGFTHKSLASRRVKRVRNETGNPLEVKDELGLLHPAFKAVKMIDNCLGAQRSRKIQRTLRHCKVTILCLVLTVVVLRGTIGAGKFGTPGQDFVEIRDHLYSRKQGEPHRVLKEVQTTSSDNHDGADTNAGSNNYNEFDINKILIDEEPDVSKRDPNAPYSLGPKISDWDEQRSRWLQENPNYPNFIGPNKPRVLLVTGSSPKPCENPVGDHYLLKSIKNKIDYCRLHGIEIFYNMALLDAEMAGFWAKLPLIRKLLLSHPEVEFLWWMDSDAMFTDMAFEVPWERYKDSNFVMHGWNEMVYDQKNWIGLNTGSFLLRNGQWALDILDAWAPMGPKGKIREEAGKVLTRELKNRPVFEADDQSAMVYLLATQREKWGDKVYLENSYYLHGYWGILVDRYEEMIENYHPGLGDHRWPLVTHFVGCKPCGKFGDYSVERCLKQMDRAFNFGDNQILQIYGFTHKSLASRRVKRVRNETSNPLEVKDELGLLHPAFKAVKVSAS
;
A
#
# COMPACT_ATOMS: atom_id res chain seq x y z
N MET A 1 52.40 -43.74 44.53
CA MET A 1 53.19 -44.23 43.37
C MET A 1 52.49 -44.10 42.01
N ILE A 2 51.44 -43.26 41.87
CA ILE A 2 50.84 -42.88 40.56
C ILE A 2 50.87 -41.33 40.39
N ASP A 3 51.76 -40.64 41.11
CA ASP A 3 51.88 -39.17 41.03
C ASP A 3 53.17 -38.68 40.35
N ASN A 4 54.06 -39.58 39.90
CA ASN A 4 55.29 -39.19 39.19
C ASN A 4 55.33 -39.53 37.68
N CYS A 5 54.23 -40.00 37.07
CA CYS A 5 54.18 -40.21 35.60
C CYS A 5 52.98 -39.57 34.88
N LEU A 6 52.03 -38.95 35.57
CA LEU A 6 50.88 -38.28 34.95
C LEU A 6 50.56 -37.00 35.71
N GLY A 7 51.01 -35.85 35.19
CA GLY A 7 50.94 -34.55 35.86
C GLY A 7 49.58 -34.23 36.52
N VAL A 8 49.66 -33.41 37.58
CA VAL A 8 48.61 -33.05 38.56
C VAL A 8 47.23 -32.72 37.97
N GLN A 9 47.15 -32.27 36.71
CA GLN A 9 45.88 -32.01 36.02
C GLN A 9 45.14 -33.26 35.54
N ARG A 10 45.81 -34.38 35.22
CA ARG A 10 45.17 -35.65 34.81
C ARG A 10 44.67 -36.46 35.99
N SER A 11 45.39 -36.47 37.12
CA SER A 11 44.94 -37.08 38.38
C SER A 11 43.63 -36.46 38.91
N ARG A 12 43.51 -35.12 38.83
CA ARG A 12 42.28 -34.39 39.21
C ARG A 12 41.10 -34.62 38.26
N LYS A 13 41.33 -34.92 36.97
CA LYS A 13 40.27 -35.29 36.00
C LYS A 13 39.74 -36.71 36.26
N ILE A 14 40.62 -37.64 36.60
CA ILE A 14 40.24 -39.04 36.88
C ILE A 14 39.50 -39.15 38.23
N GLN A 15 39.92 -38.39 39.26
CA GLN A 15 39.19 -38.32 40.53
C GLN A 15 37.81 -37.63 40.40
N ARG A 16 37.61 -36.72 39.44
CA ARG A 16 36.29 -36.14 39.14
C ARG A 16 35.41 -37.12 38.35
N ALA A 17 35.98 -37.86 37.39
CA ALA A 17 35.25 -38.88 36.64
C ALA A 17 34.75 -40.03 37.55
N LEU A 18 35.54 -40.46 38.53
CA LEU A 18 35.15 -41.50 39.50
C LEU A 18 34.08 -41.04 40.50
N ARG A 19 34.01 -39.74 40.85
CA ARG A 19 32.90 -39.19 41.67
C ARG A 19 31.61 -39.06 40.87
N HIS A 20 31.67 -38.70 39.59
CA HIS A 20 30.50 -38.68 38.72
C HIS A 20 29.96 -40.09 38.44
N CYS A 21 30.81 -41.10 38.30
CA CYS A 21 30.38 -42.49 38.09
C CYS A 21 29.62 -43.07 39.31
N LYS A 22 30.03 -42.73 40.55
CA LYS A 22 29.31 -43.14 41.76
C LYS A 22 27.92 -42.51 41.90
N VAL A 23 27.74 -41.26 41.48
CA VAL A 23 26.42 -40.59 41.50
C VAL A 23 25.50 -41.13 40.41
N THR A 24 26.02 -41.44 39.22
CA THR A 24 25.23 -42.05 38.13
C THR A 24 24.77 -43.48 38.48
N ILE A 25 25.61 -44.27 39.17
CA ILE A 25 25.24 -45.62 39.62
C ILE A 25 24.21 -45.56 40.76
N LEU A 26 24.34 -44.61 41.70
CA LEU A 26 23.35 -44.42 42.77
C LEU A 26 21.98 -43.98 42.20
N CYS A 27 21.97 -43.10 41.20
CA CYS A 27 20.76 -42.70 40.48
C CYS A 27 20.16 -43.84 39.66
N LEU A 28 20.97 -44.69 39.01
CA LEU A 28 20.48 -45.86 38.27
C LEU A 28 19.85 -46.92 39.19
N VAL A 29 20.42 -47.15 40.37
CA VAL A 29 19.87 -48.08 41.37
C VAL A 29 18.56 -47.55 41.95
N LEU A 30 18.46 -46.24 42.25
CA LEU A 30 17.22 -45.61 42.70
C LEU A 30 16.11 -45.65 41.63
N THR A 31 16.45 -45.45 40.35
CA THR A 31 15.48 -45.52 39.25
C THR A 31 15.01 -46.97 39.00
N VAL A 32 15.87 -47.99 39.18
CA VAL A 32 15.49 -49.41 39.07
C VAL A 32 14.65 -49.89 40.26
N VAL A 33 14.89 -49.36 41.46
CA VAL A 33 14.08 -49.66 42.66
C VAL A 33 12.70 -49.01 42.59
N VAL A 34 12.59 -47.81 41.99
CA VAL A 34 11.31 -47.12 41.78
C VAL A 34 10.52 -47.70 40.59
N LEU A 35 11.19 -48.22 39.56
CA LEU A 35 10.55 -48.89 38.41
C LEU A 35 10.14 -50.36 38.66
N ARG A 36 10.62 -50.99 39.74
CA ARG A 36 10.16 -52.33 40.16
C ARG A 36 8.96 -52.33 41.12
N GLY A 37 8.47 -51.15 41.53
CA GLY A 37 7.37 -51.00 42.48
C GLY A 37 6.00 -50.69 41.88
N THR A 38 5.89 -50.41 40.57
CA THR A 38 4.65 -49.80 40.03
C THR A 38 4.05 -50.42 38.78
N ILE A 39 4.67 -51.39 38.10
CA ILE A 39 4.03 -51.99 36.91
C ILE A 39 4.30 -53.50 36.84
N GLY A 40 3.24 -54.26 37.14
CA GLY A 40 3.14 -55.69 36.95
C GLY A 40 2.84 -56.06 35.49
N ALA A 41 3.56 -57.10 35.05
CA ALA A 41 3.37 -58.08 33.97
C ALA A 41 2.18 -58.01 32.98
N GLY A 42 2.52 -58.14 31.69
CA GLY A 42 1.74 -58.78 30.60
C GLY A 42 1.40 -57.82 29.45
N LYS A 43 1.74 -58.01 28.17
CA LYS A 43 2.30 -59.13 27.37
C LYS A 43 3.16 -58.54 26.23
N PHE A 44 4.19 -59.29 25.85
CA PHE A 44 5.11 -59.00 24.74
C PHE A 44 4.53 -59.38 23.36
N GLY A 45 5.06 -58.74 22.32
CA GLY A 45 5.06 -59.21 20.93
C GLY A 45 5.84 -58.27 20.01
N THR A 46 7.10 -58.60 19.72
CA THR A 46 8.02 -57.87 18.84
C THR A 46 7.93 -58.32 17.37
N PRO A 47 8.49 -57.51 16.43
CA PRO A 47 8.27 -57.62 14.99
C PRO A 47 9.31 -58.48 14.25
N GLY A 48 8.90 -59.07 13.12
CA GLY A 48 9.78 -59.56 12.05
C GLY A 48 9.42 -60.96 11.53
N GLN A 49 9.42 -61.09 10.19
CA GLN A 49 9.09 -62.24 9.32
C GLN A 49 7.60 -62.31 8.90
N ASP A 50 7.18 -62.26 7.63
CA ASP A 50 7.91 -62.38 6.36
C ASP A 50 7.19 -61.65 5.22
N PHE A 51 8.00 -61.07 4.34
CA PHE A 51 7.69 -60.79 2.94
C PHE A 51 7.42 -62.11 2.20
N VAL A 52 6.48 -62.12 1.26
CA VAL A 52 6.43 -62.85 -0.04
C VAL A 52 4.97 -63.21 -0.37
N GLU A 53 4.58 -62.97 -1.63
CA GLU A 53 3.22 -63.00 -2.22
C GLU A 53 2.46 -61.68 -1.96
N ILE A 54 2.25 -60.77 -2.92
CA ILE A 54 1.78 -60.97 -4.29
C ILE A 54 2.56 -60.03 -5.22
N ARG A 55 3.69 -60.57 -5.68
CA ARG A 55 4.41 -60.17 -6.89
C ARG A 55 3.92 -61.07 -8.02
N ASP A 56 2.63 -60.92 -8.38
CA ASP A 56 2.03 -61.55 -9.56
C ASP A 56 0.74 -60.83 -9.96
N HIS A 57 0.87 -59.59 -10.45
CA HIS A 57 -0.19 -59.01 -11.31
C HIS A 57 0.35 -58.04 -12.37
N LEU A 58 1.55 -58.31 -12.88
CA LEU A 58 2.06 -57.71 -14.10
C LEU A 58 2.69 -58.79 -14.97
N TYR A 59 1.97 -59.30 -15.96
CA TYR A 59 2.51 -59.59 -17.29
C TYR A 59 1.42 -59.84 -18.35
N SER A 60 1.48 -59.00 -19.40
CA SER A 60 1.09 -59.26 -20.80
C SER A 60 -0.41 -59.45 -21.10
N ARG A 61 -0.99 -58.94 -22.20
CA ARG A 61 -0.50 -58.73 -23.57
C ARG A 61 -1.56 -57.89 -24.32
N LYS A 62 -1.19 -56.75 -24.93
CA LYS A 62 -1.15 -56.46 -26.38
C LYS A 62 -2.24 -57.13 -27.27
N GLN A 63 -3.00 -56.28 -27.96
CA GLN A 63 -3.00 -56.00 -29.44
C GLN A 63 -4.39 -56.06 -30.13
N GLY A 64 -4.70 -55.03 -30.93
CA GLY A 64 -5.66 -55.15 -32.04
C GLY A 64 -6.45 -53.89 -32.41
N GLU A 65 -5.82 -52.94 -33.12
CA GLU A 65 -6.47 -52.03 -34.10
C GLU A 65 -6.87 -52.84 -35.37
N PRO A 66 -7.68 -52.38 -36.36
CA PRO A 66 -7.47 -51.09 -37.06
C PRO A 66 -8.63 -50.40 -37.87
N HIS A 67 -8.34 -49.16 -38.34
CA HIS A 67 -8.84 -48.40 -39.54
C HIS A 67 -10.34 -47.97 -39.59
N ARG A 68 -10.80 -46.83 -40.18
CA ARG A 68 -10.37 -46.06 -41.37
C ARG A 68 -11.16 -44.71 -41.55
N VAL A 69 -10.44 -43.59 -41.71
CA VAL A 69 -10.51 -42.56 -42.81
C VAL A 69 -11.58 -41.42 -42.89
N LEU A 70 -10.99 -40.20 -42.96
CA LEU A 70 -11.23 -38.95 -43.73
C LEU A 70 -12.65 -38.48 -44.12
N LYS A 71 -12.92 -37.18 -43.84
CA LYS A 71 -13.25 -36.18 -44.88
C LYS A 71 -13.11 -34.73 -44.41
N GLU A 72 -12.40 -33.92 -45.20
CA GLU A 72 -12.45 -32.45 -45.24
C GLU A 72 -13.78 -31.96 -45.84
N VAL A 73 -14.18 -30.73 -45.48
CA VAL A 73 -14.92 -29.82 -46.38
C VAL A 73 -14.46 -28.37 -46.10
N GLN A 74 -13.93 -27.73 -47.13
CA GLN A 74 -13.78 -26.28 -47.31
C GLN A 74 -15.13 -25.62 -47.64
N THR A 75 -15.31 -24.35 -47.27
CA THR A 75 -16.08 -23.39 -48.07
C THR A 75 -15.41 -22.02 -48.05
N THR A 76 -15.46 -21.37 -49.21
CA THR A 76 -14.71 -20.21 -49.69
C THR A 76 -15.50 -18.89 -49.64
N SER A 77 -14.74 -17.79 -49.53
CA SER A 77 -14.86 -16.46 -50.19
C SER A 77 -16.16 -15.64 -50.18
N SER A 78 -16.04 -14.34 -49.83
CA SER A 78 -16.24 -13.24 -50.79
C SER A 78 -15.76 -11.88 -50.22
N ASP A 79 -14.98 -11.16 -51.04
CA ASP A 79 -14.59 -9.75 -50.88
C ASP A 79 -15.76 -8.77 -50.99
N ASN A 80 -15.59 -7.55 -50.46
CA ASN A 80 -15.91 -6.32 -51.19
C ASN A 80 -15.32 -5.05 -50.55
N HIS A 81 -14.94 -4.15 -51.45
CA HIS A 81 -14.27 -2.86 -51.33
C HIS A 81 -15.20 -1.68 -50.93
N ASP A 82 -14.53 -0.54 -50.67
CA ASP A 82 -14.92 0.86 -50.88
C ASP A 82 -15.51 1.68 -49.72
N GLY A 83 -14.96 2.91 -49.59
CA GLY A 83 -15.65 4.04 -48.97
C GLY A 83 -14.79 4.96 -48.11
N ALA A 84 -13.85 5.69 -48.71
CA ALA A 84 -13.36 6.94 -48.15
C ALA A 84 -14.47 8.00 -48.30
N ASP A 85 -14.77 8.74 -47.23
CA ASP A 85 -15.39 10.05 -47.40
C ASP A 85 -14.93 11.04 -46.32
N THR A 86 -14.34 12.10 -46.83
CA THR A 86 -13.97 13.35 -46.17
C THR A 86 -15.22 14.15 -45.84
N ASN A 87 -15.31 14.73 -44.63
CA ASN A 87 -15.82 16.10 -44.51
C ASN A 87 -15.46 16.75 -43.17
N ALA A 88 -14.81 17.90 -43.29
CA ALA A 88 -14.59 18.88 -42.25
C ALA A 88 -15.92 19.59 -41.94
N GLY A 89 -16.22 19.78 -40.65
CA GLY A 89 -17.43 20.47 -40.21
C GLY A 89 -17.38 20.86 -38.74
N THR A 90 -16.90 22.08 -38.50
CA THR A 90 -17.35 23.05 -37.46
C THR A 90 -17.71 22.53 -36.06
N ASN A 91 -16.82 22.87 -35.11
CA ASN A 91 -17.03 22.78 -33.66
C ASN A 91 -18.30 23.51 -33.21
N ASN A 92 -19.25 22.76 -32.67
CA ASN A 92 -20.34 23.30 -31.87
C ASN A 92 -20.31 22.60 -30.51
N TYR A 93 -20.00 23.35 -29.45
CA TYR A 93 -20.02 22.90 -28.07
C TYR A 93 -21.46 22.71 -27.61
N ASN A 94 -22.01 21.51 -27.81
CA ASN A 94 -23.19 21.04 -27.11
C ASN A 94 -22.91 19.64 -26.55
N GLU A 95 -22.98 19.55 -25.22
CA GLU A 95 -23.18 18.35 -24.39
C GLU A 95 -22.61 17.03 -24.95
N PHE A 96 -21.30 16.86 -24.78
CA PHE A 96 -20.60 15.65 -25.16
C PHE A 96 -20.81 14.56 -24.10
N ASP A 97 -21.52 13.49 -24.46
CA ASP A 97 -21.78 12.33 -23.59
C ASP A 97 -20.52 11.46 -23.47
N ILE A 98 -19.72 11.72 -22.43
CA ILE A 98 -18.51 10.97 -22.07
C ILE A 98 -18.78 9.46 -21.95
N ASN A 99 -20.03 9.06 -21.64
CA ASN A 99 -20.39 7.65 -21.53
C ASN A 99 -20.28 6.89 -22.87
N LYS A 100 -20.37 7.57 -24.02
CA LYS A 100 -20.22 6.94 -25.34
C LYS A 100 -18.79 6.54 -25.68
N ILE A 101 -17.77 7.21 -25.13
CA ILE A 101 -16.36 6.77 -25.25
C ILE A 101 -16.11 5.48 -24.43
N LEU A 102 -16.96 5.21 -23.42
CA LEU A 102 -16.77 4.19 -22.39
C LEU A 102 -17.62 2.91 -22.60
N ILE A 103 -18.25 2.74 -23.77
CA ILE A 103 -19.03 1.52 -24.05
C ILE A 103 -18.09 0.43 -24.57
N ASP A 104 -17.58 -0.41 -23.67
CA ASP A 104 -17.15 -1.74 -24.10
C ASP A 104 -18.43 -2.53 -24.38
N GLU A 105 -18.76 -2.77 -25.65
CA GLU A 105 -19.74 -3.79 -26.04
C GLU A 105 -19.41 -5.13 -25.37
N GLU A 106 -20.42 -5.92 -25.00
CA GLU A 106 -20.24 -7.28 -24.49
C GLU A 106 -20.07 -8.27 -25.65
N PRO A 107 -18.88 -8.83 -25.89
CA PRO A 107 -18.78 -10.13 -26.54
C PRO A 107 -18.56 -11.23 -25.50
N ASP A 108 -19.24 -12.36 -25.78
CA ASP A 108 -19.42 -13.56 -24.96
C ASP A 108 -18.22 -13.92 -24.07
N VAL A 109 -18.37 -13.68 -22.77
CA VAL A 109 -17.62 -14.46 -21.77
C VAL A 109 -18.23 -15.87 -21.82
N PRO A 110 -17.44 -16.95 -21.92
CA PRO A 110 -17.97 -18.30 -21.85
C PRO A 110 -18.83 -18.41 -20.59
N LYS A 111 -20.14 -18.55 -20.78
CA LYS A 111 -21.06 -18.69 -19.66
C LYS A 111 -20.68 -19.99 -18.96
N ARG A 112 -20.27 -19.87 -17.70
CA ARG A 112 -20.05 -21.01 -16.83
C ARG A 112 -21.30 -21.89 -16.85
N ASP A 113 -21.12 -23.21 -16.84
CA ASP A 113 -22.24 -24.11 -16.56
C ASP A 113 -22.88 -23.68 -15.23
N PRO A 114 -24.14 -23.23 -15.23
CA PRO A 114 -24.84 -22.79 -14.02
C PRO A 114 -24.97 -23.90 -12.97
N ASN A 115 -24.72 -25.17 -13.34
CA ASN A 115 -24.76 -26.31 -12.43
C ASN A 115 -23.41 -26.66 -11.79
N ALA A 116 -22.29 -26.08 -12.25
CA ALA A 116 -20.98 -26.36 -11.68
C ALA A 116 -20.70 -25.45 -10.45
N PRO A 117 -20.20 -25.97 -9.31
CA PRO A 117 -19.93 -25.18 -8.10
C PRO A 117 -18.73 -24.24 -8.24
N TYR A 118 -18.86 -22.98 -7.80
CA TYR A 118 -17.80 -21.97 -7.91
C TYR A 118 -16.52 -22.39 -7.21
N SER A 119 -15.37 -22.08 -7.82
CA SER A 119 -14.06 -22.28 -7.24
C SER A 119 -13.17 -21.07 -7.55
N LEU A 120 -12.39 -20.64 -6.56
CA LEU A 120 -11.36 -19.62 -6.71
C LEU A 120 -10.12 -20.13 -7.48
N GLY A 121 -10.04 -21.43 -7.74
CA GLY A 121 -9.00 -22.05 -8.54
C GLY A 121 -8.78 -23.54 -8.26
N PRO A 122 -7.73 -24.15 -8.84
CA PRO A 122 -7.33 -25.50 -8.50
C PRO A 122 -7.02 -25.62 -7.01
N ARG A 123 -7.46 -26.73 -6.40
CA ARG A 123 -7.22 -26.99 -4.99
C ARG A 123 -5.72 -27.18 -4.74
N ILE A 124 -5.20 -26.50 -3.71
CA ILE A 124 -3.82 -26.63 -3.21
C ILE A 124 -3.93 -27.13 -1.78
N SER A 125 -3.13 -28.12 -1.39
CA SER A 125 -3.17 -28.73 -0.05
C SER A 125 -1.81 -28.78 0.67
N ASP A 126 -0.75 -28.34 0.00
CA ASP A 126 0.64 -28.37 0.45
C ASP A 126 1.29 -26.96 0.41
N TRP A 127 0.49 -25.88 0.48
CA TRP A 127 0.99 -24.52 0.30
C TRP A 127 2.07 -24.13 1.32
N ASP A 128 1.93 -24.55 2.58
CA ASP A 128 2.93 -24.26 3.61
C ASP A 128 4.28 -24.92 3.30
N GLU A 129 4.27 -26.11 2.69
CA GLU A 129 5.48 -26.82 2.26
C GLU A 129 6.11 -26.18 1.03
N GLN A 130 5.29 -25.77 0.04
CA GLN A 130 5.74 -25.02 -1.12
C GLN A 130 6.38 -23.69 -0.71
N ARG A 131 5.70 -22.92 0.15
CA ARG A 131 6.16 -21.63 0.66
C ARG A 131 7.43 -21.78 1.50
N SER A 132 7.50 -22.79 2.37
CA SER A 132 8.71 -23.05 3.17
C SER A 132 9.93 -23.38 2.30
N ARG A 133 9.77 -24.19 1.25
CA ARG A 133 10.86 -24.49 0.31
C ARG A 133 11.32 -23.22 -0.41
N TRP A 134 10.37 -22.44 -0.92
CA TRP A 134 10.68 -21.19 -1.62
C TRP A 134 11.44 -20.19 -0.74
N LEU A 135 11.04 -20.02 0.53
CA LEU A 135 11.72 -19.12 1.47
C LEU A 135 13.15 -19.57 1.80
N GLN A 136 13.41 -20.88 1.82
CA GLN A 136 14.76 -21.44 2.02
C GLN A 136 15.66 -21.20 0.80
N GLU A 137 15.09 -21.24 -0.41
CA GLU A 137 15.80 -20.99 -1.66
C GLU A 137 16.00 -19.50 -1.95
N ASN A 138 15.13 -18.62 -1.42
CA ASN A 138 15.09 -17.19 -1.73
C ASN A 138 15.35 -16.31 -0.48
N THR A 139 16.49 -16.51 0.18
CA THR A 139 16.84 -15.82 1.44
C THR A 139 16.88 -14.29 1.37
N ASN A 140 16.99 -13.72 0.17
CA ASN A 140 16.97 -12.27 -0.06
C ASN A 140 15.56 -11.66 0.04
N TYR A 141 14.52 -12.49 0.13
CA TYR A 141 13.11 -12.10 0.30
C TYR A 141 12.54 -12.72 1.58
N PRO A 142 13.01 -12.28 2.77
CA PRO A 142 12.51 -12.84 4.01
C PRO A 142 11.06 -12.41 4.24
N ASN A 143 10.29 -13.32 4.86
CA ASN A 143 8.93 -13.07 5.31
C ASN A 143 8.85 -12.23 6.60
N PHE A 144 9.98 -12.04 7.28
CA PHE A 144 10.14 -11.09 8.37
C PHE A 144 11.26 -10.11 8.04
N ILE A 145 10.95 -8.82 8.02
CA ILE A 145 11.91 -7.73 7.76
C ILE A 145 12.65 -7.28 9.03
N GLY A 146 12.21 -7.74 10.19
CA GLY A 146 12.88 -7.58 11.48
C GLY A 146 12.41 -8.66 12.47
N PRO A 147 13.01 -8.77 13.68
CA PRO A 147 12.76 -9.89 14.61
C PRO A 147 11.28 -10.23 14.83
N ASN A 148 10.43 -9.21 14.97
CA ASN A 148 8.99 -9.36 15.16
C ASN A 148 8.20 -8.49 14.16
N LYS A 149 8.79 -8.18 13.00
CA LYS A 149 8.16 -7.34 11.98
C LYS A 149 7.90 -8.16 10.72
N PRO A 150 6.67 -8.67 10.52
CA PRO A 150 6.32 -9.42 9.31
C PRO A 150 6.43 -8.51 8.07
N ARG A 151 6.71 -9.12 6.92
CA ARG A 151 6.53 -8.43 5.63
C ARG A 151 5.03 -8.32 5.35
N VAL A 152 4.56 -7.10 5.13
CA VAL A 152 3.14 -6.80 4.92
C VAL A 152 2.94 -6.21 3.53
N LEU A 153 1.92 -6.72 2.84
CA LEU A 153 1.39 -6.13 1.61
C LEU A 153 0.00 -5.57 1.89
N LEU A 154 -0.14 -4.24 1.86
CA LEU A 154 -1.44 -3.60 1.93
C LEU A 154 -2.09 -3.63 0.55
N VAL A 155 -3.31 -4.15 0.49
CA VAL A 155 -4.09 -4.33 -0.75
C VAL A 155 -5.37 -3.54 -0.65
N THR A 156 -5.59 -2.69 -1.65
CA THR A 156 -6.80 -1.89 -1.83
C THR A 156 -7.17 -1.90 -3.31
N GLY A 157 -8.36 -1.43 -3.66
CA GLY A 157 -8.72 -1.26 -5.06
C GLY A 157 -10.00 -0.47 -5.27
N SER A 158 -10.24 -0.14 -6.52
CA SER A 158 -11.47 0.50 -6.99
C SER A 158 -11.85 -0.04 -8.37
N SER A 159 -13.05 0.30 -8.83
CA SER A 159 -13.50 -0.02 -10.18
C SER A 159 -12.52 0.52 -11.24
N PRO A 160 -12.31 -0.19 -12.37
CA PRO A 160 -11.59 0.35 -13.53
C PRO A 160 -12.35 1.44 -14.27
N LYS A 161 -13.64 1.62 -13.98
CA LYS A 161 -14.47 2.67 -14.58
C LYS A 161 -14.39 3.94 -13.72
N PRO A 162 -14.53 5.13 -14.31
CA PRO A 162 -14.83 6.34 -13.56
C PRO A 162 -16.02 6.13 -12.64
N CYS A 163 -16.01 6.81 -11.51
CA CYS A 163 -17.10 6.78 -10.56
C CYS A 163 -18.39 7.32 -11.20
N GLU A 164 -19.52 6.73 -10.82
CA GLU A 164 -20.83 7.22 -11.24
C GLU A 164 -21.10 8.62 -10.68
N ASN A 165 -20.63 8.87 -9.46
CA ASN A 165 -20.48 10.21 -8.91
C ASN A 165 -19.06 10.72 -9.21
N PRO A 166 -18.87 11.71 -10.10
CA PRO A 166 -17.54 12.07 -10.59
C PRO A 166 -16.57 12.55 -9.49
N VAL A 167 -17.08 13.22 -8.44
CA VAL A 167 -16.21 13.61 -7.30
C VAL A 167 -15.70 12.40 -6.52
N GLY A 168 -16.32 11.23 -6.68
CA GLY A 168 -15.88 9.99 -6.05
C GLY A 168 -14.42 9.62 -6.38
N ASP A 169 -13.98 9.84 -7.63
CA ASP A 169 -12.59 9.60 -8.03
C ASP A 169 -11.60 10.49 -7.26
N HIS A 170 -11.98 11.73 -6.93
CA HIS A 170 -11.18 12.62 -6.10
C HIS A 170 -10.99 12.06 -4.68
N TYR A 171 -12.04 11.49 -4.08
CA TYR A 171 -11.96 10.87 -2.75
C TYR A 171 -11.20 9.55 -2.78
N LEU A 172 -11.26 8.78 -3.87
CA LEU A 172 -10.37 7.63 -4.07
C LEU A 172 -8.90 8.08 -4.13
N LEU A 173 -8.61 9.18 -4.82
CA LEU A 173 -7.27 9.75 -4.92
C LEU A 173 -6.73 10.22 -3.55
N LYS A 174 -7.57 10.90 -2.75
CA LYS A 174 -7.23 11.29 -1.37
C LYS A 174 -7.00 10.07 -0.47
N SER A 175 -7.83 9.04 -0.61
CA SER A 175 -7.71 7.79 0.15
C SER A 175 -6.41 7.06 -0.17
N ILE A 176 -6.02 6.95 -1.45
CA ILE A 176 -4.75 6.32 -1.79
C ILE A 176 -3.54 7.16 -1.37
N LYS A 177 -3.59 8.50 -1.45
CA LYS A 177 -2.55 9.34 -0.85
C LYS A 177 -2.37 9.04 0.64
N ASN A 178 -3.46 8.99 1.40
CA ASN A 178 -3.45 8.67 2.82
C ASN A 178 -2.79 7.31 3.10
N LYS A 179 -3.13 6.28 2.33
CA LYS A 179 -2.51 4.95 2.43
C LYS A 179 -1.03 4.95 2.04
N ILE A 180 -0.64 5.69 0.99
CA ILE A 180 0.77 5.88 0.59
C ILE A 180 1.57 6.47 1.74
N ASP A 181 1.05 7.50 2.40
CA ASP A 181 1.73 8.16 3.51
C ASP A 181 1.94 7.20 4.69
N TYR A 182 0.89 6.52 5.16
CA TYR A 182 1.01 5.52 6.22
C TYR A 182 1.98 4.40 5.84
N CYS A 183 1.84 3.80 4.66
CA CYS A 183 2.70 2.68 4.25
C CYS A 183 4.16 3.11 4.07
N ARG A 184 4.42 4.32 3.57
CA ARG A 184 5.77 4.89 3.50
C ARG A 184 6.33 5.03 4.90
N LEU A 185 5.59 5.56 5.87
CA LEU A 185 6.05 5.67 7.26
C LEU A 185 6.30 4.29 7.88
N HIS A 186 5.44 3.31 7.64
CA HIS A 186 5.48 2.01 8.31
C HIS A 186 6.29 0.94 7.55
N GLY A 187 6.85 1.24 6.39
CA GLY A 187 7.62 0.28 5.58
C GLY A 187 6.77 -0.89 5.10
N ILE A 188 5.57 -0.58 4.60
CA ILE A 188 4.58 -1.53 4.06
C ILE A 188 4.50 -1.34 2.55
N GLU A 189 4.42 -2.44 1.79
CA GLU A 189 4.24 -2.36 0.32
C GLU A 189 2.75 -2.17 0.00
N ILE A 190 2.43 -1.46 -1.09
CA ILE A 190 1.04 -1.26 -1.55
C ILE A 190 0.80 -1.95 -2.89
N PHE A 191 -0.32 -2.67 -3.00
CA PHE A 191 -0.92 -3.10 -4.25
C PHE A 191 -2.28 -2.43 -4.45
N TYR A 192 -2.41 -1.60 -5.50
CA TYR A 192 -3.68 -0.97 -5.87
C TYR A 192 -4.28 -1.68 -7.09
N ASN A 193 -5.39 -2.38 -6.90
CA ASN A 193 -6.07 -3.09 -7.97
C ASN A 193 -7.10 -2.20 -8.69
N MET A 194 -7.11 -2.27 -10.03
CA MET A 194 -8.18 -1.76 -10.89
C MET A 194 -8.74 -2.83 -11.84
N ALA A 195 -8.26 -4.08 -11.78
CA ALA A 195 -8.72 -5.15 -12.67
C ALA A 195 -9.82 -6.01 -12.03
N LEU A 196 -10.86 -6.33 -12.81
CA LEU A 196 -11.83 -7.36 -12.44
C LEU A 196 -11.32 -8.73 -12.91
N LEU A 197 -10.72 -9.49 -12.00
CA LEU A 197 -10.08 -10.79 -12.32
C LEU A 197 -11.08 -11.91 -12.58
N ASP A 198 -12.26 -11.83 -11.98
CA ASP A 198 -13.34 -12.81 -12.09
C ASP A 198 -14.69 -12.10 -12.23
N ALA A 199 -15.42 -12.39 -13.30
CA ALA A 199 -16.70 -11.76 -13.61
C ALA A 199 -17.84 -12.19 -12.68
N GLU A 200 -17.74 -13.34 -12.02
CA GLU A 200 -18.70 -13.88 -11.04
C GLU A 200 -18.58 -13.13 -9.70
N MET A 201 -17.35 -12.76 -9.33
CA MET A 201 -17.01 -12.12 -8.06
C MET A 201 -16.96 -10.59 -8.19
N ALA A 202 -18.01 -9.98 -8.75
CA ALA A 202 -18.09 -8.53 -8.90
C ALA A 202 -18.44 -7.83 -7.56
N GLY A 203 -18.11 -6.53 -7.46
CA GLY A 203 -18.39 -5.71 -6.27
C GLY A 203 -17.42 -5.99 -5.14
N PHE A 204 -17.91 -5.98 -3.89
CA PHE A 204 -17.08 -6.22 -2.71
C PHE A 204 -16.46 -7.63 -2.68
N TRP A 205 -17.06 -8.60 -3.39
CA TRP A 205 -16.53 -9.95 -3.56
C TRP A 205 -15.24 -10.05 -4.40
N ALA A 206 -14.89 -9.01 -5.18
CA ALA A 206 -13.71 -9.01 -6.05
C ALA A 206 -12.39 -9.15 -5.29
N LYS A 207 -12.40 -8.85 -3.98
CA LYS A 207 -11.25 -9.00 -3.10
C LYS A 207 -10.80 -10.45 -2.95
N LEU A 208 -11.72 -11.45 -2.97
CA LEU A 208 -11.35 -12.86 -2.74
C LEU A 208 -10.42 -13.43 -3.82
N PRO A 209 -10.75 -13.37 -5.13
CA PRO A 209 -9.83 -13.83 -6.18
C PRO A 209 -8.49 -13.08 -6.18
N LEU A 210 -8.52 -11.77 -5.91
CA LEU A 210 -7.32 -10.94 -5.84
C LEU A 210 -6.41 -11.34 -4.67
N ILE A 211 -6.96 -11.50 -3.47
CA ILE A 211 -6.22 -11.92 -2.27
C ILE A 211 -5.58 -13.28 -2.53
N ARG A 212 -6.35 -14.27 -3.04
CA ARG A 212 -5.80 -15.59 -3.36
C ARG A 212 -4.64 -15.49 -4.34
N LYS A 213 -4.79 -14.71 -5.41
CA LYS A 213 -3.74 -14.51 -6.41
C LYS A 213 -2.47 -13.93 -5.78
N LEU A 214 -2.60 -12.87 -4.98
CA LEU A 214 -1.46 -12.20 -4.35
C LEU A 214 -0.76 -13.08 -3.32
N LEU A 215 -1.50 -13.85 -2.51
CA LEU A 215 -0.89 -14.80 -1.56
C LEU A 215 -0.04 -15.85 -2.27
N LEU A 216 -0.53 -16.39 -3.40
CA LEU A 216 0.18 -17.40 -4.19
C LEU A 216 1.36 -16.83 -4.99
N SER A 217 1.28 -15.57 -5.42
CA SER A 217 2.33 -14.89 -6.18
C SER A 217 3.44 -14.29 -5.30
N HIS A 218 3.15 -13.99 -4.03
CA HIS A 218 4.06 -13.38 -3.08
C HIS A 218 4.30 -14.27 -1.84
N PRO A 219 5.01 -15.41 -1.98
CA PRO A 219 5.33 -16.29 -0.85
C PRO A 219 6.15 -15.57 0.24
N GLU A 220 6.89 -14.51 -0.10
CA GLU A 220 7.61 -13.66 0.85
C GLU A 220 6.68 -12.83 1.75
N VAL A 221 5.44 -12.57 1.37
CA VAL A 221 4.49 -11.82 2.21
C VAL A 221 4.02 -12.72 3.35
N GLU A 222 4.14 -12.25 4.59
CA GLU A 222 3.64 -12.97 5.76
C GLU A 222 2.20 -12.59 6.07
N PHE A 223 1.85 -11.31 5.97
CA PHE A 223 0.49 -10.81 6.12
C PHE A 223 0.07 -9.98 4.92
N LEU A 224 -1.08 -10.33 4.34
CA LEU A 224 -1.82 -9.46 3.43
C LEU A 224 -2.78 -8.61 4.27
N TRP A 225 -2.70 -7.30 4.17
CA TRP A 225 -3.62 -6.37 4.81
C TRP A 225 -4.61 -5.84 3.77
N TRP A 226 -5.82 -6.38 3.75
CA TRP A 226 -6.88 -5.80 2.93
C TRP A 226 -7.41 -4.54 3.59
N MET A 227 -7.54 -3.45 2.83
CA MET A 227 -8.14 -2.21 3.31
C MET A 227 -9.01 -1.59 2.21
N ASP A 228 -10.29 -1.35 2.51
CA ASP A 228 -11.24 -0.76 1.57
C ASP A 228 -10.83 0.67 1.17
N SER A 229 -11.30 1.11 0.00
CA SER A 229 -10.96 2.43 -0.54
C SER A 229 -11.63 3.57 0.23
N ASP A 230 -12.70 3.33 0.98
CA ASP A 230 -13.36 4.27 1.88
C ASP A 230 -12.92 4.13 3.35
N ALA A 231 -11.92 3.29 3.64
CA ALA A 231 -11.21 3.27 4.91
C ALA A 231 -9.96 4.14 4.85
N MET A 232 -9.73 4.98 5.86
CA MET A 232 -8.59 5.90 5.91
C MET A 232 -7.84 5.80 7.23
N PHE A 233 -6.52 5.88 7.16
CA PHE A 233 -5.66 5.99 8.33
C PHE A 233 -5.81 7.36 8.97
N THR A 234 -6.12 7.37 10.26
CA THR A 234 -6.27 8.57 11.08
C THR A 234 -5.28 8.62 12.23
N ASP A 235 -4.55 7.53 12.49
CA ASP A 235 -3.35 7.50 13.33
C ASP A 235 -2.13 7.10 12.47
N MET A 236 -1.27 8.08 12.17
CA MET A 236 -0.05 7.88 11.37
C MET A 236 1.15 7.43 12.21
N ALA A 237 1.00 7.34 13.54
CA ALA A 237 2.08 6.94 14.46
C ALA A 237 1.87 5.55 15.07
N PHE A 238 0.63 5.05 15.06
CA PHE A 238 0.31 3.72 15.59
C PHE A 238 0.90 2.61 14.71
N GLU A 239 1.74 1.75 15.29
CA GLU A 239 2.20 0.52 14.66
C GLU A 239 1.36 -0.67 15.15
N VAL A 240 0.95 -1.52 14.21
CA VAL A 240 0.17 -2.72 14.51
C VAL A 240 0.96 -3.65 15.46
N PRO A 241 0.35 -4.19 16.54
CA PRO A 241 1.06 -5.01 17.51
C PRO A 241 1.28 -6.44 17.01
N TRP A 242 2.15 -6.63 16.01
CA TRP A 242 2.36 -7.90 15.28
C TRP A 242 2.59 -9.13 16.17
N GLU A 243 3.32 -8.98 17.30
CA GLU A 243 3.59 -10.06 18.25
C GLU A 243 2.31 -10.63 18.87
N ARG A 244 1.25 -9.81 19.01
CA ARG A 244 -0.07 -10.24 19.50
C ARG A 244 -0.71 -11.29 18.59
N TYR A 245 -0.43 -11.22 17.29
CA TYR A 245 -1.08 -12.04 16.27
C TYR A 245 -0.25 -13.22 15.80
N LYS A 246 0.88 -13.51 16.45
CA LYS A 246 1.80 -14.58 16.02
C LYS A 246 1.16 -15.96 15.87
N ASP A 247 0.14 -16.25 16.68
CA ASP A 247 -0.55 -17.55 16.70
C ASP A 247 -1.86 -17.54 15.87
N SER A 248 -2.24 -16.38 15.34
CA SER A 248 -3.45 -16.16 14.55
C SER A 248 -3.13 -16.03 13.06
N ASN A 249 -4.10 -16.43 12.22
CA ASN A 249 -4.00 -16.32 10.77
C ASN A 249 -4.93 -15.25 10.19
N PHE A 250 -5.98 -14.86 10.90
CA PHE A 250 -6.94 -13.87 10.43
C PHE A 250 -7.28 -12.91 11.55
N VAL A 251 -7.00 -11.62 11.35
CA VAL A 251 -7.28 -10.56 12.32
C VAL A 251 -8.29 -9.60 11.72
N MET A 252 -9.44 -9.44 12.36
CA MET A 252 -10.50 -8.51 11.97
C MET A 252 -10.90 -7.69 13.19
N HIS A 253 -11.33 -6.45 12.98
CA HIS A 253 -11.98 -5.73 14.06
C HIS A 253 -13.33 -6.38 14.38
N GLY A 254 -13.64 -6.65 15.65
CA GLY A 254 -14.91 -7.23 16.05
C GLY A 254 -14.94 -7.73 17.50
N TRP A 255 -16.08 -8.31 17.88
CA TRP A 255 -16.30 -8.85 19.23
C TRP A 255 -16.77 -10.29 19.18
N ASN A 256 -16.13 -11.17 19.95
CA ASN A 256 -16.49 -12.60 20.05
C ASN A 256 -17.98 -12.80 20.34
N GLU A 257 -18.52 -12.09 21.33
CA GLU A 257 -19.94 -12.21 21.70
C GLU A 257 -20.87 -11.80 20.57
N MET A 258 -20.52 -10.76 19.80
CA MET A 258 -21.36 -10.30 18.69
C MET A 258 -21.33 -11.27 17.51
N VAL A 259 -20.20 -11.92 17.24
CA VAL A 259 -20.06 -12.86 16.12
C VAL A 259 -20.61 -14.24 16.48
N TYR A 260 -20.09 -14.86 17.54
CA TYR A 260 -20.36 -16.26 17.86
C TYR A 260 -21.68 -16.47 18.61
N ASP A 261 -22.06 -15.55 19.49
CA ASP A 261 -23.24 -15.73 20.34
C ASP A 261 -24.46 -15.02 19.76
N GLN A 262 -24.30 -13.75 19.36
CA GLN A 262 -25.42 -12.95 18.83
C GLN A 262 -25.65 -13.13 17.32
N LYS A 263 -24.67 -13.67 16.58
CA LYS A 263 -24.67 -13.77 15.11
C LYS A 263 -25.02 -12.44 14.43
N ASN A 264 -24.48 -11.34 14.94
CA ASN A 264 -24.77 -10.00 14.43
C ASN A 264 -23.91 -9.72 13.20
N TRP A 265 -24.54 -9.27 12.10
CA TRP A 265 -23.86 -9.03 10.82
C TRP A 265 -22.78 -7.94 10.86
N ILE A 266 -22.81 -7.07 11.86
CA ILE A 266 -21.78 -6.05 12.15
C ILE A 266 -20.89 -6.44 13.36
N GLY A 267 -20.91 -7.70 13.78
CA GLY A 267 -20.08 -8.19 14.88
C GLY A 267 -18.58 -8.20 14.55
N LEU A 268 -18.23 -8.16 13.27
CA LEU A 268 -16.89 -7.95 12.73
C LEU A 268 -16.95 -7.07 11.47
N ASN A 269 -15.80 -6.61 10.98
CA ASN A 269 -15.70 -5.89 9.71
C ASN A 269 -14.65 -6.51 8.76
N THR A 270 -14.99 -6.61 7.48
CA THR A 270 -14.13 -7.15 6.42
C THR A 270 -13.58 -6.07 5.47
N GLY A 271 -13.66 -4.81 5.88
CA GLY A 271 -13.08 -3.68 5.15
C GLY A 271 -11.69 -3.27 5.62
N SER A 272 -11.21 -3.81 6.74
CA SER A 272 -9.81 -3.70 7.15
C SER A 272 -9.42 -4.94 7.97
N PHE A 273 -8.57 -5.80 7.41
CA PHE A 273 -8.17 -7.05 8.06
C PHE A 273 -6.79 -7.55 7.64
N LEU A 274 -6.19 -8.38 8.49
CA LEU A 274 -4.92 -9.05 8.24
C LEU A 274 -5.16 -10.54 7.96
N LEU A 275 -4.62 -11.06 6.87
CA LEU A 275 -4.68 -12.47 6.51
C LEU A 275 -3.26 -13.02 6.30
N ARG A 276 -2.89 -14.02 7.11
CA ARG A 276 -1.56 -14.66 7.06
C ARG A 276 -1.44 -15.52 5.81
N ASN A 277 -0.29 -15.46 5.14
CA ASN A 277 -0.01 -16.32 3.99
C ASN A 277 0.33 -17.75 4.43
N GLY A 278 -0.64 -18.65 4.28
CA GLY A 278 -0.50 -20.07 4.60
C GLY A 278 -1.69 -20.89 4.10
N GLN A 279 -1.59 -22.22 4.21
CA GLN A 279 -2.60 -23.16 3.70
C GLN A 279 -3.99 -22.86 4.30
N TRP A 280 -4.03 -22.52 5.58
CA TRP A 280 -5.26 -22.13 6.28
C TRP A 280 -5.99 -20.96 5.60
N ALA A 281 -5.24 -19.97 5.05
CA ALA A 281 -5.84 -18.83 4.36
C ALA A 281 -6.44 -19.22 3.00
N LEU A 282 -5.81 -20.15 2.28
CA LEU A 282 -6.40 -20.69 1.04
C LEU A 282 -7.71 -21.42 1.34
N ASP A 283 -7.73 -22.20 2.43
CA ASP A 283 -8.90 -22.98 2.84
C ASP A 283 -10.06 -22.08 3.26
N ILE A 284 -9.80 -21.01 4.01
CA ILE A 284 -10.88 -20.11 4.43
C ILE A 284 -11.42 -19.29 3.26
N LEU A 285 -10.58 -18.92 2.29
CA LEU A 285 -11.03 -18.25 1.07
C LEU A 285 -11.97 -19.16 0.25
N ASP A 286 -11.62 -20.45 0.11
CA ASP A 286 -12.49 -21.44 -0.55
C ASP A 286 -13.83 -21.61 0.19
N ALA A 287 -13.83 -21.54 1.53
CA ALA A 287 -15.04 -21.62 2.35
C ALA A 287 -15.88 -20.33 2.35
N TRP A 288 -15.25 -19.18 2.08
CA TRP A 288 -15.90 -17.87 2.08
C TRP A 288 -16.55 -17.53 0.73
N ALA A 289 -15.92 -17.94 -0.37
CA ALA A 289 -16.37 -17.67 -1.74
C ALA A 289 -17.78 -18.16 -2.15
N PRO A 290 -18.36 -19.26 -1.61
CA PRO A 290 -19.58 -19.86 -2.18
C PRO A 290 -20.82 -18.96 -2.26
N MET A 291 -20.91 -17.93 -1.40
CA MET A 291 -22.01 -16.96 -1.41
C MET A 291 -21.78 -15.76 -2.34
N GLY A 292 -20.61 -15.69 -2.97
CA GLY A 292 -20.17 -14.57 -3.79
C GLY A 292 -20.61 -14.53 -5.27
N PRO A 293 -20.81 -15.65 -5.99
CA PRO A 293 -21.18 -15.62 -7.41
C PRO A 293 -22.47 -14.81 -7.66
N LYS A 294 -22.37 -13.75 -8.47
CA LYS A 294 -23.47 -12.80 -8.73
C LYS A 294 -24.70 -13.48 -9.36
N GLY A 295 -25.87 -12.84 -9.22
CA GLY A 295 -27.15 -13.36 -9.67
C GLY A 295 -27.78 -14.28 -8.64
N LYS A 296 -28.45 -15.35 -9.09
CA LYS A 296 -29.31 -16.18 -8.23
C LYS A 296 -28.60 -16.73 -6.98
N ILE A 297 -27.33 -17.12 -7.08
CA ILE A 297 -26.58 -17.67 -5.94
C ILE A 297 -26.45 -16.60 -4.84
N ARG A 298 -25.94 -15.41 -5.17
CA ARG A 298 -25.76 -14.31 -4.22
C ARG A 298 -27.10 -13.79 -3.68
N GLU A 299 -28.14 -13.76 -4.50
CA GLU A 299 -29.49 -13.35 -4.08
C GLU A 299 -30.12 -14.32 -3.07
N GLU A 300 -30.08 -15.62 -3.35
CA GLU A 300 -30.60 -16.65 -2.43
C GLU A 300 -29.76 -16.74 -1.15
N ALA A 301 -28.43 -16.65 -1.26
CA ALA A 301 -27.55 -16.56 -0.09
C ALA A 301 -27.85 -15.33 0.76
N GLY A 302 -28.19 -14.18 0.14
CA GLY A 302 -28.61 -12.98 0.85
C GLY A 302 -29.83 -13.19 1.73
N LYS A 303 -30.83 -13.95 1.24
CA LYS A 303 -32.02 -14.31 2.04
C LYS A 303 -31.65 -15.18 3.23
N VAL A 304 -30.78 -16.17 3.04
CA VAL A 304 -30.28 -17.02 4.14
C VAL A 304 -29.55 -16.17 5.18
N LEU A 305 -28.67 -15.28 4.76
CA LEU A 305 -27.93 -14.40 5.67
C LEU A 305 -28.86 -13.46 6.44
N THR A 306 -29.90 -12.91 5.81
CA THR A 306 -30.89 -12.06 6.50
C THR A 306 -31.75 -12.85 7.49
N GLN A 307 -32.01 -14.12 7.23
CA GLN A 307 -32.74 -14.99 8.16
C GLN A 307 -31.88 -15.40 9.36
N GLU A 308 -30.61 -15.73 9.13
CA GLU A 308 -29.72 -16.32 10.14
C GLU A 308 -28.93 -15.29 10.95
N LEU A 309 -28.69 -14.09 10.40
CA LEU A 309 -27.92 -13.04 11.05
C LEU A 309 -28.81 -11.96 11.65
N LYS A 310 -28.51 -11.62 12.91
CA LYS A 310 -29.22 -10.58 13.64
C LYS A 310 -28.97 -9.21 13.00
N ASN A 311 -30.05 -8.43 12.86
CA ASN A 311 -30.07 -7.04 12.40
C ASN A 311 -29.57 -6.79 10.96
N ARG A 312 -29.40 -7.84 10.15
CA ARG A 312 -29.02 -7.68 8.74
C ARG A 312 -30.23 -7.22 7.92
N PRO A 313 -30.14 -6.12 7.14
CA PRO A 313 -31.21 -5.74 6.22
C PRO A 313 -31.37 -6.73 5.06
N VAL A 314 -32.43 -6.57 4.27
CA VAL A 314 -32.69 -7.42 3.09
C VAL A 314 -31.94 -6.88 1.88
N PHE A 315 -30.87 -7.56 1.48
CA PHE A 315 -30.13 -7.31 0.23
C PHE A 315 -29.30 -8.55 -0.14
N GLU A 316 -28.67 -8.53 -1.32
CA GLU A 316 -27.80 -9.62 -1.80
C GLU A 316 -26.69 -9.97 -0.80
N ALA A 317 -26.15 -11.20 -0.86
CA ALA A 317 -25.06 -11.60 0.03
C ALA A 317 -23.82 -10.70 -0.15
N ASP A 318 -23.27 -10.26 0.97
CA ASP A 318 -22.01 -9.52 1.08
C ASP A 318 -20.94 -10.35 1.78
N ASP A 319 -19.68 -10.00 1.54
CA ASP A 319 -18.52 -10.72 2.08
C ASP A 319 -18.48 -10.66 3.63
N GLN A 320 -18.86 -9.54 4.24
CA GLN A 320 -18.87 -9.39 5.70
C GLN A 320 -19.87 -10.35 6.37
N SER A 321 -21.12 -10.34 5.92
CA SER A 321 -22.17 -11.22 6.42
C SER A 321 -21.82 -12.68 6.20
N ALA A 322 -21.27 -13.04 5.03
CA ALA A 322 -20.83 -14.40 4.76
C ALA A 322 -19.72 -14.85 5.73
N MET A 323 -18.79 -13.95 6.11
CA MET A 323 -17.75 -14.25 7.10
C MET A 323 -18.34 -14.44 8.50
N VAL A 324 -19.26 -13.59 8.95
CA VAL A 324 -19.97 -13.77 10.23
C VAL A 324 -20.67 -15.12 10.26
N TYR A 325 -21.42 -15.45 9.20
CA TYR A 325 -22.13 -16.72 9.10
C TYR A 325 -21.18 -17.92 9.13
N LEU A 326 -20.08 -17.87 8.38
CA LEU A 326 -19.06 -18.92 8.36
C LEU A 326 -18.45 -19.14 9.75
N LEU A 327 -18.03 -18.07 10.44
CA LEU A 327 -17.41 -18.18 11.75
C LEU A 327 -18.40 -18.63 12.83
N ALA A 328 -19.63 -18.13 12.80
CA ALA A 328 -20.66 -18.52 13.76
C ALA A 328 -21.09 -19.99 13.60
N THR A 329 -21.13 -20.51 12.36
CA THR A 329 -21.59 -21.88 12.09
C THR A 329 -20.46 -22.91 12.12
N GLN A 330 -19.20 -22.50 11.91
CA GLN A 330 -18.04 -23.39 11.85
C GLN A 330 -16.93 -22.94 12.82
N ARG A 331 -17.31 -22.50 14.02
CA ARG A 331 -16.38 -21.98 15.04
C ARG A 331 -15.25 -22.96 15.36
N GLU A 332 -15.55 -24.25 15.54
CA GLU A 332 -14.55 -25.27 15.87
C GLU A 332 -13.50 -25.45 14.76
N LYS A 333 -13.84 -25.15 13.51
CA LYS A 333 -12.93 -25.29 12.37
C LYS A 333 -12.03 -24.05 12.20
N TRP A 334 -12.56 -22.86 12.41
CA TRP A 334 -11.88 -21.60 12.06
C TRP A 334 -11.49 -20.74 13.26
N GLY A 335 -12.27 -20.75 14.33
CA GLY A 335 -12.23 -19.78 15.42
C GLY A 335 -10.87 -19.68 16.11
N ASP A 336 -10.17 -20.80 16.29
CA ASP A 336 -8.88 -20.85 16.98
C ASP A 336 -7.76 -20.06 16.28
N LYS A 337 -7.94 -19.76 14.99
CA LYS A 337 -6.99 -18.98 14.17
C LYS A 337 -7.50 -17.59 13.81
N VAL A 338 -8.71 -17.23 14.26
CA VAL A 338 -9.29 -15.91 14.09
C VAL A 338 -9.09 -15.08 15.36
N TYR A 339 -8.60 -13.86 15.20
CA TYR A 339 -8.50 -12.88 16.28
C TYR A 339 -9.47 -11.73 15.99
N LEU A 340 -10.48 -11.57 16.83
CA LEU A 340 -11.41 -10.44 16.79
C LEU A 340 -10.87 -9.31 17.67
N GLU A 341 -10.26 -8.32 17.03
CA GLU A 341 -9.59 -7.17 17.65
C GLU A 341 -10.59 -6.07 18.02
N ASN A 342 -10.48 -5.56 19.24
CA ASN A 342 -11.35 -4.49 19.76
C ASN A 342 -10.63 -3.55 20.74
N SER A 343 -9.32 -3.71 20.93
CA SER A 343 -8.51 -2.81 21.78
C SER A 343 -8.06 -1.55 21.04
N TYR A 344 -8.11 -1.56 19.71
CA TYR A 344 -7.88 -0.41 18.84
C TYR A 344 -8.73 -0.54 17.57
N TYR A 345 -8.93 0.56 16.85
CA TYR A 345 -9.75 0.60 15.65
C TYR A 345 -8.99 0.14 14.40
N LEU A 346 -8.72 -1.17 14.29
CA LEU A 346 -8.34 -1.77 12.99
C LEU A 346 -9.40 -1.46 11.92
N HIS A 347 -10.65 -1.35 12.34
CA HIS A 347 -11.73 -0.67 11.66
C HIS A 347 -12.47 0.21 12.69
N GLY A 348 -12.66 1.49 12.39
CA GLY A 348 -13.44 2.40 13.21
C GLY A 348 -14.64 2.94 12.46
N TYR A 349 -15.85 2.73 12.99
CA TYR A 349 -17.08 3.25 12.39
C TYR A 349 -17.10 4.78 12.41
N TRP A 350 -17.10 5.40 11.23
CA TRP A 350 -16.95 6.85 11.10
C TRP A 350 -17.99 7.66 11.88
N GLY A 351 -19.24 7.19 11.93
CA GLY A 351 -20.36 7.92 12.52
C GLY A 351 -20.24 8.23 14.02
N ILE A 352 -19.35 7.55 14.74
CA ILE A 352 -19.05 7.81 16.18
C ILE A 352 -17.69 8.46 16.41
N LEU A 353 -16.88 8.62 15.36
CA LEU A 353 -15.49 9.10 15.45
C LEU A 353 -15.33 10.52 14.95
N VAL A 354 -15.89 10.84 13.77
CA VAL A 354 -15.53 12.06 13.03
C VAL A 354 -15.95 13.36 13.71
N ASP A 355 -16.97 13.30 14.57
CA ASP A 355 -17.45 14.44 15.35
C ASP A 355 -16.62 14.66 16.64
N ARG A 356 -15.69 13.74 16.95
CA ARG A 356 -14.79 13.81 18.12
C ARG A 356 -13.36 14.22 17.78
N TYR A 357 -13.03 14.49 16.51
CA TYR A 357 -11.64 14.80 16.14
C TYR A 357 -11.07 16.03 16.84
N GLU A 358 -11.85 17.08 17.01
CA GLU A 358 -11.42 18.27 17.77
C GLU A 358 -11.14 17.93 19.24
N GLU A 359 -12.01 17.13 19.88
CA GLU A 359 -11.79 16.61 21.24
C GLU A 359 -10.49 15.80 21.31
N MET A 360 -10.21 15.00 20.27
CA MET A 360 -8.99 14.18 20.21
C MET A 360 -7.72 15.01 20.09
N ILE A 361 -7.74 16.06 19.25
CA ILE A 361 -6.63 17.00 19.09
C ILE A 361 -6.33 17.75 20.39
N GLU A 362 -7.36 18.11 21.15
CA GLU A 362 -7.21 18.88 22.38
C GLU A 362 -6.71 18.01 23.55
N ASN A 363 -7.17 16.76 23.65
CA ASN A 363 -6.96 15.93 24.85
C ASN A 363 -5.95 14.78 24.69
N TYR A 364 -5.60 14.41 23.46
CA TYR A 364 -4.78 13.23 23.17
C TYR A 364 -3.71 13.51 22.11
N HIS A 365 -2.98 12.46 21.73
CA HIS A 365 -1.95 12.48 20.70
C HIS A 365 -2.02 11.20 19.85
N PRO A 366 -1.50 11.20 18.61
CA PRO A 366 -1.41 9.99 17.79
C PRO A 366 -0.47 8.95 18.38
N GLY A 367 -0.65 7.70 17.99
CA GLY A 367 0.06 6.51 18.49
C GLY A 367 -0.79 5.63 19.41
N LEU A 368 -2.07 5.95 19.61
CA LEU A 368 -2.96 5.23 20.53
C LEU A 368 -3.85 4.21 19.81
N GLY A 369 -4.23 4.50 18.56
CA GLY A 369 -5.03 3.62 17.68
C GLY A 369 -6.50 3.40 18.08
N ASP A 370 -6.96 3.87 19.24
CA ASP A 370 -8.28 3.56 19.83
C ASP A 370 -9.23 4.78 19.89
N HIS A 371 -10.23 4.77 20.78
CA HIS A 371 -11.20 5.86 20.99
C HIS A 371 -10.61 7.21 21.37
N ARG A 372 -9.33 7.27 21.72
CA ARG A 372 -8.57 8.50 21.99
C ARG A 372 -7.92 9.06 20.73
N TRP A 373 -7.54 8.18 19.81
CA TRP A 373 -7.01 8.52 18.49
C TRP A 373 -7.12 7.30 17.56
N PRO A 374 -8.14 7.22 16.68
CA PRO A 374 -8.45 5.99 15.96
C PRO A 374 -7.39 5.67 14.89
N LEU A 375 -6.98 4.40 14.77
CA LEU A 375 -6.10 3.97 13.67
C LEU A 375 -6.80 4.14 12.32
N VAL A 376 -8.01 3.57 12.18
CA VAL A 376 -8.78 3.63 10.94
C VAL A 376 -10.13 4.31 11.19
N THR A 377 -10.46 5.28 10.35
CA THR A 377 -11.83 5.77 10.16
C THR A 377 -12.39 5.21 8.86
N HIS A 378 -13.43 4.39 8.94
CA HIS A 378 -14.02 3.67 7.81
C HIS A 378 -15.43 4.20 7.51
N PHE A 379 -15.61 4.74 6.31
CA PHE A 379 -16.84 5.40 5.82
C PHE A 379 -17.89 4.42 5.27
N VAL A 380 -18.12 3.33 6.00
CA VAL A 380 -19.14 2.33 5.65
C VAL A 380 -20.49 3.00 5.39
N GLY A 381 -21.15 2.60 4.31
CA GLY A 381 -22.45 3.13 3.86
C GLY A 381 -22.38 4.45 3.07
N CYS A 382 -21.24 5.14 2.99
CA CYS A 382 -21.15 6.43 2.26
C CYS A 382 -21.14 6.28 0.73
N LYS A 383 -20.54 5.20 0.21
CA LYS A 383 -20.44 4.89 -1.24
C LYS A 383 -20.09 6.11 -2.11
N PRO A 384 -18.96 6.82 -1.86
CA PRO A 384 -18.65 8.08 -2.56
C PRO A 384 -18.55 7.95 -4.09
N CYS A 385 -18.26 6.75 -4.59
CA CYS A 385 -18.10 6.44 -6.02
C CYS A 385 -19.41 5.94 -6.70
N GLY A 386 -20.37 5.44 -5.92
CA GLY A 386 -21.61 4.85 -6.43
C GLY A 386 -22.82 5.77 -6.29
N LYS A 387 -24.01 5.25 -6.61
CA LYS A 387 -25.31 5.84 -6.29
C LYS A 387 -25.93 5.07 -5.13
N PHE A 388 -26.68 5.75 -4.25
CA PHE A 388 -27.44 5.17 -3.14
C PHE A 388 -26.62 4.66 -1.94
N GLY A 389 -25.92 5.57 -1.26
CA GLY A 389 -25.39 5.37 0.10
C GLY A 389 -26.49 5.42 1.17
N ASP A 390 -26.20 4.86 2.34
CA ASP A 390 -27.10 4.80 3.50
C ASP A 390 -27.15 6.15 4.26
N TYR A 391 -26.23 7.05 3.94
CA TYR A 391 -26.06 8.36 4.57
C TYR A 391 -26.10 9.47 3.54
N SER A 392 -26.36 10.70 4.00
CA SER A 392 -26.30 11.86 3.12
C SER A 392 -24.89 12.07 2.56
N VAL A 393 -24.82 12.24 1.24
CA VAL A 393 -23.56 12.43 0.50
C VAL A 393 -22.79 13.61 1.06
N GLU A 394 -23.46 14.72 1.33
CA GLU A 394 -22.85 15.92 1.89
C GLU A 394 -22.14 15.64 3.22
N ARG A 395 -22.79 14.94 4.16
CA ARG A 395 -22.17 14.59 5.44
C ARG A 395 -20.98 13.65 5.22
N CYS A 396 -21.14 12.64 4.36
CA CYS A 396 -20.07 11.71 4.04
C CYS A 396 -18.83 12.43 3.49
N LEU A 397 -18.98 13.20 2.42
CA LEU A 397 -17.88 13.89 1.75
C LEU A 397 -17.19 14.90 2.70
N LYS A 398 -17.96 15.72 3.42
CA LYS A 398 -17.42 16.67 4.41
C LYS A 398 -16.63 15.97 5.52
N GLN A 399 -17.10 14.81 5.99
CA GLN A 399 -16.43 14.08 7.06
C GLN A 399 -15.23 13.28 6.55
N MET A 400 -15.25 12.83 5.28
CA MET A 400 -14.08 12.28 4.60
C MET A 400 -12.98 13.33 4.44
N ASP A 401 -13.33 14.57 4.10
CA ASP A 401 -12.38 15.69 4.08
C ASP A 401 -11.74 15.92 5.45
N ARG A 402 -12.56 15.92 6.51
CA ARG A 402 -12.08 16.04 7.90
C ARG A 402 -11.17 14.88 8.30
N ALA A 403 -11.52 13.64 7.99
CA ALA A 403 -10.69 12.47 8.26
C ALA A 403 -9.37 12.51 7.47
N PHE A 404 -9.41 12.95 6.21
CA PHE A 404 -8.21 13.15 5.40
C PHE A 404 -7.29 14.17 6.08
N ASN A 405 -7.82 15.35 6.40
CA ASN A 405 -7.04 16.43 7.02
C ASN A 405 -6.54 16.06 8.42
N PHE A 406 -7.29 15.25 9.18
CA PHE A 406 -6.88 14.75 10.49
C PHE A 406 -5.64 13.84 10.39
N GLY A 407 -5.61 12.94 9.40
CA GLY A 407 -4.44 12.12 9.09
C GLY A 407 -3.29 12.92 8.45
N ASP A 408 -3.60 13.73 7.43
CA ASP A 408 -2.62 14.51 6.66
C ASP A 408 -1.97 15.61 7.50
N ASN A 409 -2.63 16.11 8.55
CA ASN A 409 -2.00 17.01 9.53
C ASN A 409 -0.77 16.37 10.19
N GLN A 410 -0.81 15.08 10.52
CA GLN A 410 0.32 14.38 11.12
C GLN A 410 1.49 14.28 10.12
N ILE A 411 1.18 14.17 8.83
CA ILE A 411 2.18 14.18 7.74
C ILE A 411 2.74 15.60 7.51
N LEU A 412 1.90 16.62 7.46
CA LEU A 412 2.31 18.00 7.20
C LEU A 412 3.12 18.59 8.37
N GLN A 413 2.80 18.20 9.61
CA GLN A 413 3.49 18.69 10.81
C GLN A 413 4.97 18.33 10.80
N ILE A 414 5.30 17.14 10.30
CA ILE A 414 6.68 16.70 10.05
C ILE A 414 7.44 17.73 9.21
N TYR A 415 6.79 18.30 8.20
CA TYR A 415 7.38 19.28 7.28
C TYR A 415 7.20 20.75 7.71
N GLY A 416 6.57 20.98 8.88
CA GLY A 416 6.33 22.31 9.44
C GLY A 416 5.06 23.00 8.93
N PHE A 417 4.05 22.24 8.51
CA PHE A 417 2.76 22.73 8.05
C PHE A 417 1.59 22.04 8.78
N THR A 418 0.41 22.65 8.72
CA THR A 418 -0.87 22.02 9.13
C THR A 418 -2.00 22.64 8.34
N HIS A 419 -3.10 21.92 8.14
CA HIS A 419 -4.34 22.48 7.60
C HIS A 419 -4.84 23.63 8.48
N LYS A 420 -5.45 24.66 7.87
CA LYS A 420 -5.99 25.82 8.61
C LYS A 420 -7.08 25.40 9.60
N SER A 421 -7.89 24.42 9.21
CA SER A 421 -8.87 23.69 10.02
C SER A 421 -9.07 22.31 9.41
N LEU A 422 -9.71 21.38 10.12
CA LEU A 422 -10.03 20.05 9.56
C LEU A 422 -10.97 20.11 8.34
N ALA A 423 -11.68 21.23 8.13
CA ALA A 423 -12.56 21.40 6.97
C ALA A 423 -11.87 22.11 5.79
N SER A 424 -10.69 22.71 5.98
CA SER A 424 -10.02 23.49 4.93
C SER A 424 -8.90 22.69 4.30
N ARG A 425 -8.82 22.72 2.97
CA ARG A 425 -7.69 22.15 2.20
C ARG A 425 -6.42 23.01 2.27
N ARG A 426 -6.52 24.23 2.79
CA ARG A 426 -5.42 25.18 2.83
C ARG A 426 -4.53 24.86 4.01
N VAL A 427 -3.22 24.96 3.79
CA VAL A 427 -2.22 24.77 4.83
C VAL A 427 -1.68 26.11 5.32
N LYS A 428 -1.21 26.11 6.57
CA LYS A 428 -0.45 27.21 7.20
C LYS A 428 0.83 26.65 7.79
N ARG A 429 1.85 27.49 7.91
CA ARG A 429 3.10 27.14 8.58
C ARG A 429 2.86 27.07 10.10
N VAL A 430 3.44 26.07 10.75
CA VAL A 430 3.41 25.97 12.23
C VAL A 430 4.72 26.47 12.86
N ARG A 431 5.78 26.61 12.07
CA ARG A 431 7.08 27.11 12.50
C ARG A 431 7.79 27.88 11.39
N ASN A 432 8.69 28.78 11.79
CA ASN A 432 9.56 29.49 10.86
C ASN A 432 10.56 28.53 10.20
N GLU A 433 11.05 28.89 9.02
CA GLU A 433 12.15 28.17 8.40
C GLU A 433 13.47 28.41 9.13
N THR A 434 14.37 27.43 9.07
CA THR A 434 15.67 27.44 9.74
C THR A 434 16.78 27.12 8.73
N GLY A 435 17.98 27.63 8.99
CA GLY A 435 19.21 27.22 8.28
C GLY A 435 19.75 25.86 8.73
N ASN A 436 19.26 25.34 9.86
CA ASN A 436 19.66 24.05 10.43
C ASN A 436 18.45 23.10 10.48
N PRO A 437 17.96 22.59 9.33
CA PRO A 437 16.73 21.79 9.30
C PRO A 437 16.86 20.46 10.05
N LEU A 438 18.06 19.88 10.16
CA LEU A 438 18.29 18.59 10.83
C LEU A 438 18.28 18.66 12.37
N GLU A 439 18.38 19.86 12.95
CA GLU A 439 18.25 20.07 14.40
C GLU A 439 16.78 20.04 14.84
N VAL A 440 15.85 20.23 13.90
CA VAL A 440 14.41 20.22 14.16
C VAL A 440 13.91 18.79 14.15
N LYS A 441 13.77 18.20 15.35
CA LYS A 441 13.10 16.91 15.51
C LYS A 441 11.61 17.08 15.28
N ASP A 442 11.02 16.15 14.54
CA ASP A 442 9.58 16.07 14.45
C ASP A 442 9.01 15.48 15.76
N GLU A 443 7.87 16.01 16.21
CA GLU A 443 7.31 15.71 17.55
C GLU A 443 6.95 14.24 17.72
N LEU A 444 6.64 13.54 16.62
CA LEU A 444 6.20 12.16 16.61
C LEU A 444 7.29 11.14 16.25
N GLY A 445 8.48 11.60 15.84
CA GLY A 445 9.58 10.74 15.38
C GLY A 445 9.27 9.92 14.12
N LEU A 446 8.40 10.43 13.24
CA LEU A 446 7.92 9.81 12.01
C LEU A 446 8.80 10.11 10.78
N LEU A 447 9.73 11.07 10.82
CA LEU A 447 10.69 11.25 9.69
C LEU A 447 11.58 10.03 9.51
N HIS A 448 12.16 9.58 10.62
CA HIS A 448 13.12 8.47 10.67
C HIS A 448 12.72 7.47 11.76
N PRO A 449 11.55 6.80 11.62
CA PRO A 449 10.99 5.99 12.70
C PRO A 449 11.73 4.66 12.82
N ALA A 450 11.92 4.20 14.06
CA ALA A 450 12.66 2.97 14.36
C ALA A 450 12.14 1.72 13.61
N PHE A 451 10.88 1.71 13.19
CA PHE A 451 10.29 0.63 12.40
C PHE A 451 10.67 0.64 10.90
N LYS A 452 11.20 1.74 10.33
CA LYS A 452 11.81 1.75 8.98
C LYS A 452 13.31 1.45 8.98
N ALA A 453 13.96 1.51 10.14
CA ALA A 453 15.40 1.33 10.25
C ALA A 453 15.81 -0.03 9.66
N VAL A 454 16.63 -0.01 8.61
CA VAL A 454 17.27 -1.23 8.10
C VAL A 454 18.33 -1.59 9.12
N LYS A 455 18.03 -2.51 10.04
CA LYS A 455 19.06 -3.11 10.86
C LYS A 455 19.95 -3.94 9.93
N MET A 456 21.08 -3.37 9.50
CA MET A 456 22.20 -4.21 9.15
C MET A 456 22.48 -5.06 10.39
N ILE A 457 22.32 -6.37 10.27
CA ILE A 457 22.74 -7.30 11.31
C ILE A 457 24.28 -7.28 11.27
N ASP A 458 24.87 -6.26 11.87
CA ASP A 458 26.24 -6.32 12.31
C ASP A 458 26.26 -7.30 13.48
N ASN A 459 26.47 -8.58 13.16
CA ASN A 459 26.90 -9.58 14.12
C ASN A 459 28.33 -9.24 14.61
N CYS A 460 28.49 -8.10 15.29
CA CYS A 460 29.70 -7.73 16.00
C CYS A 460 29.89 -8.53 17.30
N LEU A 461 29.19 -9.66 17.50
CA LEU A 461 29.43 -10.61 18.57
C LEU A 461 29.38 -12.04 18.03
N GLY A 462 30.54 -12.51 17.55
CA GLY A 462 30.71 -13.81 16.90
C GLY A 462 30.11 -15.01 17.64
N ALA A 463 29.63 -15.96 16.83
CA ALA A 463 28.92 -17.20 17.19
C ALA A 463 29.59 -18.09 18.26
N GLN A 464 30.84 -17.81 18.64
CA GLN A 464 31.53 -18.50 19.73
C GLN A 464 31.12 -18.03 21.14
N ARG A 465 30.73 -16.75 21.33
CA ARG A 465 30.29 -16.23 22.64
C ARG A 465 28.85 -16.62 22.98
N SER A 466 27.95 -16.64 21.99
CA SER A 466 26.55 -17.07 22.19
C SER A 466 26.43 -18.54 22.63
N ARG A 467 27.25 -19.44 22.06
CA ARG A 467 27.30 -20.86 22.49
C ARG A 467 27.83 -21.03 23.93
N LYS A 468 28.67 -20.10 24.41
CA LYS A 468 29.17 -20.08 25.80
C LYS A 468 28.10 -19.56 26.77
N ILE A 469 27.31 -18.57 26.35
CA ILE A 469 26.21 -17.99 27.13
C ILE A 469 25.01 -18.95 27.20
N GLN A 470 24.65 -19.64 26.10
CA GLN A 470 23.61 -20.68 26.12
C GLN A 470 23.96 -21.88 27.01
N ARG A 471 25.25 -22.28 27.07
CA ARG A 471 25.70 -23.31 28.03
C ARG A 471 25.57 -22.83 29.48
N THR A 472 25.85 -21.56 29.75
CA THR A 472 25.75 -20.97 31.09
C THR A 472 24.28 -20.82 31.55
N LEU A 473 23.39 -20.41 30.64
CA LEU A 473 21.94 -20.30 30.89
C LEU A 473 21.25 -21.65 31.13
N ARG A 474 21.71 -22.74 30.50
CA ARG A 474 21.21 -24.09 30.80
C ARG A 474 21.59 -24.57 32.21
N HIS A 475 22.73 -24.13 32.75
CA HIS A 475 23.13 -24.42 34.13
C HIS A 475 22.35 -23.57 35.16
N CYS A 476 21.94 -22.35 34.83
CA CYS A 476 21.07 -21.54 35.70
C CYS A 476 19.64 -22.11 35.81
N LYS A 477 19.06 -22.65 34.73
CA LYS A 477 17.70 -23.22 34.75
C LYS A 477 17.58 -24.41 35.70
N VAL A 478 18.60 -25.27 35.79
CA VAL A 478 18.61 -26.42 36.72
C VAL A 478 18.75 -25.95 38.17
N THR A 479 19.52 -24.89 38.42
CA THR A 479 19.75 -24.34 39.76
C THR A 479 18.48 -23.65 40.29
N ILE A 480 17.74 -22.93 39.43
CA ILE A 480 16.46 -22.31 39.77
C ILE A 480 15.38 -23.37 39.99
N LEU A 481 15.33 -24.42 39.15
CA LEU A 481 14.39 -25.53 39.35
C LEU A 481 14.65 -26.28 40.67
N CYS A 482 15.93 -26.50 41.02
CA CYS A 482 16.31 -27.10 42.30
C CYS A 482 15.95 -26.20 43.48
N LEU A 483 16.14 -24.88 43.37
CA LEU A 483 15.74 -23.92 44.41
C LEU A 483 14.21 -23.90 44.62
N VAL A 484 13.42 -23.93 43.55
CA VAL A 484 11.95 -24.00 43.62
C VAL A 484 11.49 -25.32 44.24
N LEU A 485 12.07 -26.45 43.85
CA LEU A 485 11.78 -27.75 44.47
C LEU A 485 12.15 -27.79 45.96
N THR A 486 13.27 -27.16 46.35
CA THR A 486 13.69 -27.08 47.76
C THR A 486 12.71 -26.22 48.56
N VAL A 487 12.22 -25.12 48.00
CA VAL A 487 11.21 -24.26 48.64
C VAL A 487 9.85 -24.97 48.77
N VAL A 488 9.45 -25.76 47.77
CA VAL A 488 8.21 -26.56 47.81
C VAL A 488 8.32 -27.69 48.84
N VAL A 489 9.48 -28.36 48.94
CA VAL A 489 9.72 -29.41 49.94
C VAL A 489 9.84 -28.84 51.35
N LEU A 490 10.44 -27.65 51.53
CA LEU A 490 10.47 -26.93 52.81
C LEU A 490 9.08 -26.43 53.23
N ARG A 491 8.21 -26.05 52.29
CA ARG A 491 6.79 -25.75 52.56
C ARG A 491 5.93 -26.99 52.85
N GLY A 492 6.33 -28.17 52.39
CA GLY A 492 5.65 -29.43 52.68
C GLY A 492 6.07 -30.09 54.00
N THR A 493 7.22 -29.72 54.55
CA THR A 493 7.79 -30.33 55.77
C THR A 493 7.65 -29.45 57.01
N ILE A 494 7.34 -28.16 56.86
CA ILE A 494 6.99 -27.26 57.96
C ILE A 494 5.50 -27.00 57.88
N GLY A 495 4.75 -27.58 58.82
CA GLY A 495 3.29 -27.60 58.84
C GLY A 495 2.63 -26.24 58.61
N ALA A 496 1.55 -26.25 57.84
CA ALA A 496 0.68 -25.11 57.58
C ALA A 496 0.07 -24.59 58.91
N GLY A 497 0.64 -23.51 59.42
CA GLY A 497 0.08 -22.71 60.49
C GLY A 497 0.05 -21.24 60.10
N LYS A 498 -1.15 -20.74 59.76
CA LYS A 498 -1.52 -19.32 59.54
C LYS A 498 -0.80 -18.57 58.41
N PHE A 499 -1.27 -18.76 57.16
CA PHE A 499 -1.28 -17.70 56.15
C PHE A 499 -2.48 -17.92 55.22
N GLY A 500 -3.27 -16.86 55.02
CA GLY A 500 -4.62 -16.88 54.45
C GLY A 500 -4.68 -17.26 52.96
N THR A 501 -5.85 -17.76 52.56
CA THR A 501 -6.19 -18.08 51.17
C THR A 501 -6.53 -16.82 50.37
N PRO A 502 -6.16 -16.73 49.07
CA PRO A 502 -6.42 -15.56 48.20
C PRO A 502 -7.89 -15.27 47.87
N GLY A 503 -8.84 -15.93 48.54
CA GLY A 503 -10.28 -15.80 48.31
C GLY A 503 -10.95 -14.72 49.17
N GLN A 504 -10.29 -14.18 50.19
CA GLN A 504 -10.87 -13.16 51.09
C GLN A 504 -10.56 -11.72 50.67
N ASP A 505 -9.49 -11.47 49.91
CA ASP A 505 -9.15 -10.12 49.42
C ASP A 505 -10.00 -9.66 48.21
N PHE A 506 -10.70 -10.57 47.54
CA PHE A 506 -11.57 -10.25 46.41
C PHE A 506 -13.02 -9.90 46.81
N VAL A 507 -13.42 -10.20 48.06
CA VAL A 507 -14.75 -9.85 48.58
C VAL A 507 -14.74 -8.44 49.20
N GLU A 508 -13.61 -8.00 49.77
CA GLU A 508 -13.45 -6.66 50.35
C GLU A 508 -13.26 -5.53 49.30
N ILE A 509 -12.85 -5.85 48.08
CA ILE A 509 -12.76 -4.90 46.96
C ILE A 509 -14.12 -4.72 46.25
N ARG A 510 -14.99 -5.73 46.33
CA ARG A 510 -16.34 -5.69 45.75
C ARG A 510 -17.31 -4.80 46.55
N ASP A 511 -17.10 -4.64 47.85
CA ASP A 511 -17.96 -3.85 48.73
C ASP A 511 -17.56 -2.35 48.86
N HIS A 512 -16.49 -1.91 48.19
CA HIS A 512 -16.06 -0.50 48.19
C HIS A 512 -16.38 0.30 46.92
N LEU A 513 -17.06 -0.29 45.93
CA LEU A 513 -17.33 0.36 44.63
C LEU A 513 -18.81 0.44 44.23
N TYR A 514 -19.74 0.29 45.17
CA TYR A 514 -21.15 0.66 44.97
C TYR A 514 -21.78 1.31 46.21
N SER A 515 -21.76 2.65 46.27
CA SER A 515 -22.89 3.50 46.67
C SER A 515 -22.47 4.95 46.87
N ARG A 516 -22.69 5.79 45.86
CA ARG A 516 -23.40 7.07 46.07
C ARG A 516 -23.99 7.60 44.76
N LYS A 517 -25.28 7.33 44.58
CA LYS A 517 -26.19 8.00 43.65
C LYS A 517 -26.93 9.11 44.41
N GLN A 518 -27.00 10.30 43.84
CA GLN A 518 -28.10 11.27 43.85
C GLN A 518 -27.56 12.58 43.26
N GLY A 519 -28.23 13.34 42.39
CA GLY A 519 -29.55 13.29 41.77
C GLY A 519 -29.65 14.58 40.94
N GLU A 520 -30.04 14.49 39.66
CA GLU A 520 -31.20 15.17 39.02
C GLU A 520 -30.72 15.97 37.79
N PRO A 521 -31.60 16.39 36.85
CA PRO A 521 -32.68 15.63 36.23
C PRO A 521 -32.59 15.64 34.69
N HIS A 522 -33.39 14.77 34.08
CA HIS A 522 -33.61 14.64 32.64
C HIS A 522 -33.85 15.97 31.93
N ARG A 523 -33.05 16.27 30.89
CA ARG A 523 -33.40 17.26 29.87
C ARG A 523 -33.61 16.56 28.52
N VAL A 524 -34.88 16.25 28.28
CA VAL A 524 -35.43 15.95 26.96
C VAL A 524 -35.22 17.19 26.09
N LEU A 525 -34.40 17.09 25.05
CA LEU A 525 -34.41 18.07 23.97
C LEU A 525 -35.48 17.65 22.96
N LYS A 526 -36.67 18.17 23.25
CA LYS A 526 -37.79 18.33 22.35
C LYS A 526 -37.31 19.15 21.14
N GLU A 527 -37.59 18.66 19.93
CA GLU A 527 -37.52 19.45 18.71
C GLU A 527 -38.18 20.81 18.94
N VAL A 528 -37.47 21.87 18.57
CA VAL A 528 -38.06 23.21 18.51
C VAL A 528 -38.98 23.23 17.28
N GLN A 529 -40.25 22.95 17.53
CA GLN A 529 -41.34 23.51 16.74
C GLN A 529 -41.32 25.03 16.92
N THR A 530 -40.95 25.74 15.87
CA THR A 530 -41.36 27.13 15.67
C THR A 530 -42.80 27.13 15.14
N THR A 531 -43.76 27.50 15.99
CA THR A 531 -45.15 27.76 15.58
C THR A 531 -45.29 29.18 15.03
N SER A 532 -45.59 29.22 13.73
CA SER A 532 -46.72 29.93 13.10
C SER A 532 -46.82 31.45 13.14
N SER A 533 -46.74 32.06 11.95
CA SER A 533 -47.74 33.02 11.48
C SER A 533 -48.16 32.66 10.04
N ASP A 534 -49.47 32.47 9.89
CA ASP A 534 -50.25 31.88 8.80
C ASP A 534 -50.02 32.39 7.36
N ASN A 535 -50.07 31.49 6.37
CA ASN A 535 -51.24 31.32 5.47
C ASN A 535 -51.03 30.16 4.45
N HIS A 536 -52.02 29.24 4.41
CA HIS A 536 -52.56 28.39 3.33
C HIS A 536 -51.73 28.17 2.02
N ASP A 537 -51.57 26.99 1.40
CA ASP A 537 -52.34 25.74 1.30
C ASP A 537 -51.44 24.63 0.71
N GLY A 538 -51.81 23.35 0.89
CA GLY A 538 -51.46 22.26 -0.03
C GLY A 538 -50.50 21.21 0.50
N ALA A 539 -51.03 20.02 0.79
CA ALA A 539 -50.28 18.83 1.15
C ALA A 539 -49.36 18.35 0.02
N ASP A 540 -48.14 17.94 0.35
CA ASP A 540 -47.47 16.82 -0.32
C ASP A 540 -46.42 16.18 0.59
N THR A 541 -46.58 14.87 0.80
CA THR A 541 -45.61 14.00 1.44
C THR A 541 -44.45 13.72 0.48
N ASN A 542 -43.25 14.23 0.76
CA ASN A 542 -42.04 13.76 0.10
C ASN A 542 -40.90 13.58 1.12
N ALA A 543 -40.52 12.32 1.34
CA ALA A 543 -39.24 11.96 1.91
C ALA A 543 -38.12 12.54 1.04
N GLY A 544 -37.20 13.29 1.64
CA GLY A 544 -36.08 13.92 0.94
C GLY A 544 -35.31 12.90 0.12
N SER A 545 -35.19 13.13 -1.19
CA SER A 545 -34.52 12.21 -2.10
C SER A 545 -33.00 12.22 -1.83
N ASN A 546 -32.41 11.05 -1.57
CA ASN A 546 -30.96 10.84 -1.52
C ASN A 546 -30.33 10.86 -2.93
N ASN A 547 -30.80 11.77 -3.80
CA ASN A 547 -30.45 11.77 -5.20
C ASN A 547 -29.13 12.53 -5.44
N TYR A 548 -28.17 11.83 -6.04
CA TYR A 548 -26.81 12.29 -6.29
C TYR A 548 -26.70 13.30 -7.45
N ASN A 549 -27.78 13.48 -8.23
CA ASN A 549 -27.75 14.26 -9.47
C ASN A 549 -28.09 15.75 -9.31
N GLU A 550 -28.57 16.19 -8.15
CA GLU A 550 -29.07 17.57 -7.93
C GLU A 550 -28.20 18.38 -6.96
N PHE A 551 -27.09 17.82 -6.49
CA PHE A 551 -26.27 18.45 -5.46
C PHE A 551 -25.20 19.38 -6.05
N ASP A 552 -25.23 20.66 -5.65
CA ASP A 552 -24.21 21.67 -5.99
C ASP A 552 -22.96 21.49 -5.11
N ILE A 553 -21.99 20.73 -5.65
CA ILE A 553 -20.70 20.43 -5.02
C ILE A 553 -19.93 21.70 -4.61
N ASN A 554 -20.18 22.84 -5.26
CA ASN A 554 -19.50 24.09 -4.94
C ASN A 554 -19.80 24.59 -3.52
N LYS A 555 -20.94 24.19 -2.91
CA LYS A 555 -21.29 24.57 -1.52
C LYS A 555 -20.40 23.93 -0.46
N ILE A 556 -19.83 22.74 -0.71
CA ILE A 556 -18.87 22.09 0.19
C ILE A 556 -17.46 22.67 -0.01
N LEU A 557 -17.15 23.16 -1.21
CA LEU A 557 -15.81 23.56 -1.63
C LEU A 557 -15.47 25.04 -1.43
N ILE A 558 -16.30 25.81 -0.71
CA ILE A 558 -16.05 27.23 -0.44
C ILE A 558 -14.96 27.35 0.64
N ASP A 559 -13.73 27.67 0.23
CA ASP A 559 -12.77 28.32 1.14
C ASP A 559 -12.86 29.83 0.87
N GLU A 560 -13.17 30.64 1.89
CA GLU A 560 -13.12 32.11 1.83
C GLU A 560 -11.79 32.61 1.24
N GLU A 561 -11.81 33.73 0.52
CA GLU A 561 -10.59 34.34 -0.03
C GLU A 561 -9.54 34.60 1.05
N PRO A 562 -8.26 34.51 0.69
CA PRO A 562 -7.22 34.35 1.69
C PRO A 562 -6.99 35.63 2.50
N ASP A 563 -6.98 35.48 3.82
CA ASP A 563 -6.22 36.37 4.70
C ASP A 563 -4.73 36.02 4.51
N VAL A 564 -4.14 36.55 3.42
CA VAL A 564 -2.69 36.49 3.19
C VAL A 564 -2.11 37.73 3.85
N SER A 565 -1.17 37.56 4.76
CA SER A 565 -0.19 38.60 5.03
C SER A 565 0.51 38.93 3.71
N LYS A 566 0.03 39.93 2.98
CA LYS A 566 0.57 40.32 1.68
C LYS A 566 2.06 40.60 1.88
N ARG A 567 2.90 39.77 1.26
CA ARG A 567 4.35 40.00 1.19
C ARG A 567 4.57 41.41 0.63
N ASP A 568 5.59 42.10 1.14
CA ASP A 568 6.05 43.34 0.52
C ASP A 568 6.35 43.07 -0.96
N PRO A 569 5.63 43.70 -1.91
CA PRO A 569 5.85 43.51 -3.34
C PRO A 569 7.28 43.84 -3.79
N ASN A 570 8.03 44.59 -2.98
CA ASN A 570 9.41 45.00 -3.28
C ASN A 570 10.48 44.03 -2.75
N ALA A 571 10.12 43.04 -1.91
CA ALA A 571 11.08 42.09 -1.38
C ALA A 571 11.31 40.91 -2.35
N PRO A 572 12.56 40.58 -2.73
CA PRO A 572 12.84 39.48 -3.66
C PRO A 572 12.34 38.15 -3.08
N TYR A 573 11.80 37.28 -3.94
CA TYR A 573 11.36 35.93 -3.55
C TYR A 573 12.55 35.07 -3.10
N SER A 574 12.29 34.20 -2.12
CA SER A 574 13.27 33.23 -1.63
C SER A 574 12.53 31.96 -1.22
N LEU A 575 13.10 30.80 -1.56
CA LEU A 575 12.59 29.48 -1.17
C LEU A 575 12.83 29.18 0.32
N GLY A 576 13.62 30.01 1.01
CA GLY A 576 13.94 29.87 2.41
C GLY A 576 15.28 30.48 2.82
N PRO A 577 15.65 30.37 4.11
CA PRO A 577 16.96 30.80 4.59
C PRO A 577 18.09 30.17 3.79
N LYS A 578 19.13 30.94 3.51
CA LYS A 578 20.29 30.43 2.77
C LYS A 578 21.02 29.39 3.62
N ILE A 579 21.30 28.24 3.01
CA ILE A 579 22.14 27.17 3.56
C ILE A 579 23.35 27.07 2.65
N SER A 580 24.54 26.94 3.23
CA SER A 580 25.82 26.91 2.50
C SER A 580 26.72 25.72 2.86
N ASP A 581 26.32 24.93 3.86
CA ASP A 581 27.05 23.80 4.44
C ASP A 581 26.23 22.50 4.39
N TRP A 582 25.28 22.37 3.44
CA TRP A 582 24.36 21.24 3.42
C TRP A 582 25.04 19.89 3.26
N ASP A 583 26.10 19.80 2.44
CA ASP A 583 26.85 18.55 2.23
C ASP A 583 27.52 18.09 3.54
N GLU A 584 27.98 19.02 4.37
CA GLU A 584 28.61 18.75 5.67
C GLU A 584 27.57 18.37 6.73
N GLN A 585 26.41 19.03 6.74
CA GLN A 585 25.27 18.65 7.58
C GLN A 585 24.80 17.23 7.24
N ARG A 586 24.59 16.95 5.95
CA ARG A 586 24.14 15.65 5.44
C ARG A 586 25.15 14.54 5.71
N SER A 587 26.45 14.80 5.50
CA SER A 587 27.51 13.82 5.78
C SER A 587 27.56 13.43 7.26
N ARG A 588 27.48 14.41 8.18
CA ARG A 588 27.39 14.14 9.63
C ARG A 588 26.16 13.31 9.99
N TRP A 589 24.99 13.68 9.45
CA TRP A 589 23.76 12.94 9.71
C TRP A 589 23.84 11.49 9.24
N LEU A 590 24.39 11.21 8.05
CA LEU A 590 24.55 9.86 7.53
C LEU A 590 25.49 9.00 8.39
N GLN A 591 26.54 9.60 8.95
CA GLN A 591 27.45 8.93 9.89
C GLN A 591 26.76 8.60 11.22
N GLU A 592 25.90 9.48 11.71
CA GLU A 592 25.13 9.29 12.94
C GLU A 592 23.95 8.33 12.78
N ASN A 593 23.46 8.14 11.54
CA ASN A 593 22.27 7.35 11.22
C ASN A 593 22.54 6.21 10.21
N PRO A 594 23.42 5.24 10.52
CA PRO A 594 23.82 4.19 9.58
C PRO A 594 22.68 3.25 9.14
N ASN A 595 21.57 3.22 9.88
CA ASN A 595 20.36 2.45 9.51
C ASN A 595 19.56 3.08 8.35
N TYR A 596 19.91 4.30 7.93
CA TYR A 596 19.32 5.02 6.80
C TYR A 596 20.39 5.37 5.76
N PRO A 597 20.95 4.35 5.08
CA PRO A 597 21.96 4.61 4.08
C PRO A 597 21.35 5.30 2.84
N ASN A 598 22.14 6.19 2.24
CA ASN A 598 21.82 6.85 0.98
C ASN A 598 22.00 5.95 -0.25
N PHE A 599 22.63 4.79 -0.07
CA PHE A 599 22.70 3.71 -1.06
C PHE A 599 22.14 2.43 -0.45
N ILE A 600 21.14 1.84 -1.10
CA ILE A 600 20.51 0.57 -0.64
C ILE A 600 21.21 -0.67 -1.21
N GLY A 601 22.10 -0.46 -2.18
CA GLY A 601 23.00 -1.48 -2.74
C GLY A 601 24.24 -0.80 -3.32
N PRO A 602 25.26 -1.57 -3.77
CA PRO A 602 26.56 -1.02 -4.18
C PRO A 602 26.48 0.17 -5.14
N ASN A 603 25.62 0.09 -6.15
CA ASN A 603 25.41 1.14 -7.15
C ASN A 603 23.94 1.59 -7.20
N LYS A 604 23.15 1.30 -6.15
CA LYS A 604 21.72 1.62 -6.11
C LYS A 604 21.44 2.74 -5.10
N PRO A 605 21.27 3.99 -5.55
CA PRO A 605 20.94 5.11 -4.66
C PRO A 605 19.55 4.89 -4.06
N ARG A 606 19.32 5.46 -2.88
CA ARG A 606 17.98 5.61 -2.32
C ARG A 606 17.26 6.72 -3.10
N VAL A 607 16.12 6.37 -3.70
CA VAL A 607 15.32 7.27 -4.53
C VAL A 607 13.97 7.54 -3.88
N LEU A 608 13.58 8.81 -3.87
CA LEU A 608 12.22 9.24 -3.53
C LEU A 608 11.57 9.79 -4.79
N LEU A 609 10.58 9.08 -5.32
CA LEU A 609 9.74 9.58 -6.40
C LEU A 609 8.69 10.55 -5.85
N VAL A 610 8.65 11.76 -6.39
CA VAL A 610 7.78 12.83 -5.94
C VAL A 610 6.86 13.23 -7.08
N THR A 611 5.57 13.21 -6.80
CA THR A 611 4.53 13.67 -7.72
C THR A 611 3.46 14.42 -6.92
N GLY A 612 2.48 15.00 -7.59
CA GLY A 612 1.39 15.66 -6.90
C GLY A 612 0.33 16.21 -7.83
N SER A 613 -0.77 16.64 -7.23
CA SER A 613 -1.89 17.29 -7.91
C SER A 613 -2.50 18.36 -7.01
N SER A 614 -3.44 19.12 -7.56
CA SER A 614 -4.19 20.12 -6.79
C SER A 614 -4.97 19.44 -5.65
N PRO A 615 -5.09 20.07 -4.47
CA PRO A 615 -5.98 19.60 -3.40
C PRO A 615 -7.48 19.71 -3.75
N LYS A 616 -7.82 20.40 -4.83
CA LYS A 616 -9.21 20.54 -5.28
C LYS A 616 -9.53 19.45 -6.31
N PRO A 617 -10.80 19.01 -6.39
CA PRO A 617 -11.27 18.24 -7.53
C PRO A 617 -10.93 18.95 -8.85
N CYS A 618 -10.70 18.16 -9.89
CA CYS A 618 -10.44 18.67 -11.22
C CYS A 618 -11.63 19.46 -11.77
N GLU A 619 -11.34 20.49 -12.57
CA GLU A 619 -12.39 21.24 -13.26
C GLU A 619 -13.12 20.36 -14.28
N ASN A 620 -12.37 19.46 -14.93
CA ASN A 620 -12.92 18.34 -15.66
C ASN A 620 -12.99 17.11 -14.72
N PRO A 621 -14.18 16.67 -14.29
CA PRO A 621 -14.29 15.64 -13.25
C PRO A 621 -13.63 14.30 -13.58
N VAL A 622 -13.61 13.90 -14.86
CA VAL A 622 -12.92 12.67 -15.27
C VAL A 622 -11.40 12.78 -15.09
N GLY A 623 -10.85 13.99 -14.97
CA GLY A 623 -9.44 14.23 -14.70
C GLY A 623 -8.94 13.55 -13.43
N ASP A 624 -9.75 13.52 -12.35
CA ASP A 624 -9.40 12.82 -11.11
C ASP A 624 -9.23 11.30 -11.33
N HIS A 625 -10.03 10.71 -12.23
CA HIS A 625 -9.88 9.29 -12.60
C HIS A 625 -8.53 9.02 -13.27
N TYR A 626 -8.07 9.90 -14.16
CA TYR A 626 -6.76 9.76 -14.80
C TYR A 626 -5.60 10.05 -13.84
N LEU A 627 -5.79 10.95 -12.85
CA LEU A 627 -4.83 11.11 -11.75
C LEU A 627 -4.72 9.82 -10.92
N LEU A 628 -5.86 9.15 -10.64
CA LEU A 628 -5.91 7.89 -9.92
C LEU A 628 -5.20 6.75 -10.69
N LYS A 629 -5.44 6.64 -12.01
CA LYS A 629 -4.74 5.70 -12.89
C LYS A 629 -3.23 5.97 -12.94
N SER A 630 -2.85 7.24 -13.03
CA SER A 630 -1.44 7.65 -13.05
C SER A 630 -0.72 7.28 -11.75
N ILE A 631 -1.34 7.50 -10.59
CA ILE A 631 -0.70 7.10 -9.32
C ILE A 631 -0.66 5.58 -9.15
N LYS A 632 -1.67 4.82 -9.59
CA LYS A 632 -1.57 3.36 -9.63
C LYS A 632 -0.36 2.91 -10.46
N ASN A 633 -0.20 3.47 -11.65
CA ASN A 633 0.94 3.17 -12.53
C ASN A 633 2.30 3.43 -11.85
N LYS A 634 2.44 4.57 -11.16
CA LYS A 634 3.65 4.91 -10.39
C LYS A 634 3.85 3.98 -9.19
N ILE A 635 2.78 3.61 -8.47
CA ILE A 635 2.83 2.64 -7.35
C ILE A 635 3.38 1.31 -7.86
N ASP A 636 2.92 0.84 -9.01
CA ASP A 636 3.36 -0.44 -9.57
C ASP A 636 4.85 -0.40 -9.93
N TYR A 637 5.30 0.60 -10.69
CA TYR A 637 6.72 0.77 -11.01
C TYR A 637 7.57 0.87 -9.74
N CYS A 638 7.20 1.73 -8.78
CA CYS A 638 8.00 1.94 -7.58
C CYS A 638 8.03 0.70 -6.67
N ARG A 639 6.94 -0.07 -6.58
CA ARG A 639 6.91 -1.34 -5.83
C ARG A 639 7.85 -2.37 -6.46
N LEU A 640 7.89 -2.45 -7.79
CA LEU A 640 8.82 -3.31 -8.51
C LEU A 640 10.26 -2.84 -8.28
N HIS A 641 10.51 -1.54 -8.39
CA HIS A 641 11.86 -0.97 -8.39
C HIS A 641 12.40 -0.60 -7.00
N GLY A 642 11.65 -0.82 -5.92
CA GLY A 642 12.10 -0.50 -4.56
C GLY A 642 12.33 1.01 -4.34
N ILE A 643 11.43 1.84 -4.89
CA ILE A 643 11.45 3.30 -4.82
C ILE A 643 10.33 3.76 -3.88
N GLU A 644 10.60 4.74 -3.01
CA GLU A 644 9.56 5.32 -2.15
C GLU A 644 8.77 6.40 -2.91
N ILE A 645 7.48 6.57 -2.62
CA ILE A 645 6.63 7.59 -3.23
C ILE A 645 6.21 8.65 -2.21
N PHE A 646 6.31 9.91 -2.60
CA PHE A 646 5.64 11.04 -1.94
C PHE A 646 4.62 11.67 -2.89
N TYR A 647 3.33 11.63 -2.54
CA TYR A 647 2.25 12.29 -3.29
C TYR A 647 1.80 13.56 -2.57
N ASN A 648 2.10 14.72 -3.17
CA ASN A 648 1.71 16.01 -2.60
C ASN A 648 0.30 16.45 -3.06
N MET A 649 -0.48 16.96 -2.11
CA MET A 649 -1.73 17.70 -2.37
C MET A 649 -1.74 19.07 -1.67
N ALA A 650 -0.64 19.49 -1.02
CA ALA A 650 -0.57 20.75 -0.29
C ALA A 650 0.09 21.85 -1.13
N LEU A 651 -0.51 23.05 -1.13
CA LEU A 651 0.14 24.25 -1.66
C LEU A 651 0.96 24.90 -0.55
N LEU A 652 2.28 24.62 -0.53
CA LEU A 652 3.19 25.06 0.54
C LEU A 652 3.53 26.56 0.48
N ASP A 653 3.42 27.15 -0.70
CA ASP A 653 3.78 28.54 -0.98
C ASP A 653 2.77 29.10 -2.00
N ALA A 654 2.12 30.22 -1.67
CA ALA A 654 1.02 30.76 -2.46
C ALA A 654 1.49 31.48 -3.73
N GLU A 655 2.76 31.93 -3.75
CA GLU A 655 3.42 32.63 -4.84
C GLU A 655 3.88 31.64 -5.91
N MET A 656 4.27 30.44 -5.51
CA MET A 656 4.72 29.35 -6.39
C MET A 656 3.58 28.42 -6.80
N ALA A 657 2.43 28.97 -7.20
CA ALA A 657 1.28 28.17 -7.65
C ALA A 657 1.49 27.55 -9.05
N GLY A 658 0.74 26.49 -9.36
CA GLY A 658 0.80 25.79 -10.65
C GLY A 658 2.02 24.87 -10.74
N PHE A 659 2.63 24.77 -11.92
CA PHE A 659 3.80 23.91 -12.14
C PHE A 659 5.03 24.32 -11.30
N TRP A 660 5.08 25.58 -10.86
CA TRP A 660 6.11 26.09 -9.95
C TRP A 660 6.06 25.53 -8.53
N ALA A 661 4.95 24.90 -8.12
CA ALA A 661 4.77 24.37 -6.75
C ALA A 661 5.75 23.25 -6.40
N LYS A 662 6.35 22.63 -7.42
CA LYS A 662 7.38 21.60 -7.25
C LYS A 662 8.65 22.14 -6.59
N LEU A 663 9.05 23.39 -6.81
CA LEU A 663 10.32 23.93 -6.27
C LEU A 663 10.34 23.98 -4.72
N PRO A 664 9.35 24.63 -4.04
CA PRO A 664 9.30 24.62 -2.58
C PRO A 664 9.20 23.21 -1.99
N LEU A 665 8.43 22.33 -2.64
CA LEU A 665 8.26 20.94 -2.22
C LEU A 665 9.56 20.15 -2.31
N ILE A 666 10.26 20.23 -3.45
CA ILE A 666 11.55 19.56 -3.67
C ILE A 666 12.56 20.03 -2.61
N ARG A 667 12.71 21.35 -2.41
CA ARG A 667 13.61 21.88 -1.37
C ARG A 667 13.27 21.31 0.00
N LYS A 668 11.98 21.31 0.38
CA LYS A 668 11.53 20.78 1.67
C LYS A 668 11.87 19.30 1.83
N LEU A 669 11.63 18.48 0.81
CA LEU A 669 11.88 17.05 0.87
C LEU A 669 13.39 16.73 0.91
N LEU A 670 14.22 17.41 0.13
CA LEU A 670 15.69 17.25 0.17
C LEU A 670 16.24 17.53 1.58
N LEU A 671 15.78 18.60 2.22
CA LEU A 671 16.21 18.98 3.57
C LEU A 671 15.66 18.06 4.67
N SER A 672 14.49 17.46 4.46
CA SER A 672 13.83 16.59 5.46
C SER A 672 14.28 15.13 5.36
N HIS A 673 14.78 14.72 4.19
CA HIS A 673 15.21 13.35 3.90
C HIS A 673 16.70 13.32 3.50
N PRO A 674 17.64 13.57 4.43
CA PRO A 674 19.08 13.48 4.15
C PRO A 674 19.53 12.10 3.67
N GLU A 675 18.79 11.04 4.00
CA GLU A 675 19.03 9.68 3.51
C GLU A 675 18.73 9.52 2.01
N VAL A 676 17.92 10.38 1.39
CA VAL A 676 17.63 10.29 -0.04
C VAL A 676 18.84 10.80 -0.82
N GLU A 677 19.31 10.01 -1.79
CA GLU A 677 20.42 10.41 -2.67
C GLU A 677 19.88 11.11 -3.92
N PHE A 678 18.79 10.60 -4.52
CA PHE A 678 18.11 11.21 -5.65
C PHE A 678 16.62 11.41 -5.35
N LEU A 679 16.15 12.64 -5.56
CA LEU A 679 14.74 12.93 -5.69
C LEU A 679 14.37 12.83 -7.17
N TRP A 680 13.40 11.98 -7.50
CA TRP A 680 12.85 11.84 -8.85
C TRP A 680 11.52 12.58 -8.92
N TRP A 681 11.51 13.78 -9.49
CA TRP A 681 10.25 14.46 -9.78
C TRP A 681 9.60 13.84 -11.01
N MET A 682 8.31 13.51 -10.92
CA MET A 682 7.53 13.03 -12.06
C MET A 682 6.13 13.64 -12.06
N ASP A 683 5.77 14.32 -13.15
CA ASP A 683 4.47 14.97 -13.32
C ASP A 683 3.31 13.95 -13.27
N SER A 684 2.12 14.43 -12.89
CA SER A 684 0.93 13.57 -12.76
C SER A 684 0.44 13.02 -14.10
N ASP A 685 0.76 13.66 -15.22
CA ASP A 685 0.43 13.23 -16.59
C ASP A 685 1.59 12.52 -17.30
N ALA A 686 2.69 12.23 -16.58
CA ALA A 686 3.73 11.29 -17.01
C ALA A 686 3.43 9.88 -16.48
N MET A 687 3.53 8.87 -17.34
CA MET A 687 3.26 7.47 -16.97
C MET A 687 4.41 6.57 -17.36
N PHE A 688 4.73 5.60 -16.50
CA PHE A 688 5.65 4.53 -16.82
C PHE A 688 5.02 3.57 -17.83
N THR A 689 5.74 3.34 -18.92
CA THR A 689 5.33 2.44 -19.99
C THR A 689 6.33 1.30 -20.19
N ASP A 690 7.48 1.34 -19.53
CA ASP A 690 8.41 0.23 -19.35
C ASP A 690 8.54 -0.12 -17.85
N MET A 691 7.92 -1.23 -17.44
CA MET A 691 7.93 -1.71 -16.05
C MET A 691 9.15 -2.58 -15.72
N ALA A 692 9.99 -2.88 -16.72
CA ALA A 692 11.20 -3.71 -16.54
C ALA A 692 12.50 -2.89 -16.59
N PHE A 693 12.47 -1.70 -17.17
CA PHE A 693 13.64 -0.82 -17.27
C PHE A 693 14.02 -0.23 -15.90
N GLU A 694 15.24 -0.53 -15.45
CA GLU A 694 15.89 0.13 -14.31
C GLU A 694 16.78 1.27 -14.80
N VAL A 695 16.70 2.42 -14.14
CA VAL A 695 17.52 3.60 -14.46
C VAL A 695 19.02 3.26 -14.30
N PRO A 696 19.90 3.65 -15.24
CA PRO A 696 21.32 3.33 -15.19
C PRO A 696 22.08 4.22 -14.20
N TRP A 697 21.86 4.03 -12.89
CA TRP A 697 22.35 4.91 -11.81
C TRP A 697 23.85 5.23 -11.87
N GLU A 698 24.68 4.25 -12.25
CA GLU A 698 26.14 4.41 -12.34
C GLU A 698 26.55 5.44 -13.41
N ARG A 699 25.76 5.61 -14.46
CA ARG A 699 25.97 6.64 -15.50
C ARG A 699 25.94 8.06 -14.90
N TYR A 700 25.16 8.26 -13.83
CA TYR A 700 24.91 9.57 -13.25
C TYR A 700 25.74 9.85 -12.00
N LYS A 701 26.70 8.99 -11.65
CA LYS A 701 27.51 9.10 -10.43
C LYS A 701 28.16 10.49 -10.25
N ASP A 702 28.55 11.14 -11.35
CA ASP A 702 29.24 12.43 -11.34
C ASP A 702 28.32 13.64 -11.60
N SER A 703 27.03 13.38 -11.86
CA SER A 703 25.99 14.38 -12.17
C SER A 703 25.06 14.59 -10.98
N ASN A 704 24.52 15.81 -10.87
CA ASN A 704 23.57 16.19 -9.83
C ASN A 704 22.16 16.40 -10.37
N PHE A 705 22.01 16.67 -11.67
CA PHE A 705 20.71 16.91 -12.28
C PHE A 705 20.61 16.18 -13.61
N VAL A 706 19.68 15.25 -13.72
CA VAL A 706 19.45 14.47 -14.93
C VAL A 706 18.07 14.80 -15.47
N MET A 707 18.02 15.30 -16.70
CA MET A 707 16.78 15.63 -17.41
C MET A 707 16.84 15.00 -18.81
N HIS A 708 15.68 14.62 -19.35
CA HIS A 708 15.65 14.27 -20.76
C HIS A 708 15.89 15.52 -21.62
N GLY A 709 16.78 15.47 -22.59
CA GLY A 709 17.07 16.60 -23.48
C GLY A 709 18.33 16.43 -24.33
N TRP A 710 18.64 17.46 -25.12
CA TRP A 710 19.80 17.48 -26.01
C TRP A 710 20.65 18.73 -25.78
N ASN A 711 21.96 18.54 -25.63
CA ASN A 711 22.92 19.64 -25.42
C ASN A 711 22.79 20.74 -26.48
N GLU A 712 22.74 20.36 -27.75
CA GLU A 712 22.61 21.31 -28.87
C GLU A 712 21.30 22.11 -28.82
N MET A 713 20.20 21.48 -28.39
CA MET A 713 18.91 22.16 -28.31
C MET A 713 18.85 23.15 -27.15
N VAL A 714 19.50 22.84 -26.03
CA VAL A 714 19.52 23.71 -24.84
C VAL A 714 20.56 24.81 -24.96
N TYR A 715 21.83 24.46 -25.18
CA TYR A 715 22.93 25.41 -25.08
C TYR A 715 23.15 26.22 -26.36
N ASP A 716 22.94 25.62 -27.54
CA ASP A 716 23.23 26.27 -28.82
C ASP A 716 21.97 26.92 -29.40
N GLN A 717 20.88 26.15 -29.50
CA GLN A 717 19.63 26.64 -30.10
C GLN A 717 18.73 27.42 -29.14
N LYS A 718 18.93 27.27 -27.81
CA LYS A 718 18.07 27.84 -26.76
C LYS A 718 16.59 27.53 -26.98
N ASN A 719 16.29 26.30 -27.36
CA ASN A 719 14.94 25.86 -27.64
C ASN A 719 14.22 25.50 -26.34
N TRP A 720 13.01 26.05 -26.12
CA TRP A 720 12.26 25.87 -24.87
C TRP A 720 11.84 24.42 -24.57
N ILE A 721 11.84 23.56 -25.60
CA ILE A 721 11.64 22.10 -25.47
C ILE A 721 12.94 21.29 -25.64
N GLY A 722 14.10 21.94 -25.53
CA GLY A 722 15.40 21.26 -25.60
C GLY A 722 15.67 20.31 -24.44
N LEU A 723 14.94 20.48 -23.33
CA LEU A 723 14.87 19.58 -22.18
C LEU A 723 13.44 19.53 -21.63
N ASN A 724 13.15 18.58 -20.74
CA ASN A 724 11.87 18.49 -20.03
C ASN A 724 12.05 18.47 -18.51
N THR A 725 11.20 19.20 -17.79
CA THR A 725 11.19 19.28 -16.32
C THR A 725 9.98 18.56 -15.69
N GLY A 726 9.34 17.67 -16.44
CA GLY A 726 8.25 16.83 -15.95
C GLY A 726 8.68 15.42 -15.54
N SER A 727 9.91 15.01 -15.83
CA SER A 727 10.53 13.81 -15.28
C SER A 727 12.04 14.02 -15.19
N PHE A 728 12.57 14.12 -13.96
CA PHE A 728 13.99 14.39 -13.74
C PHE A 728 14.50 13.87 -12.41
N LEU A 729 15.81 13.65 -12.33
CA LEU A 729 16.52 13.27 -11.10
C LEU A 729 17.32 14.45 -10.58
N LEU A 730 17.18 14.75 -9.29
CA LEU A 730 17.95 15.79 -8.60
C LEU A 730 18.65 15.20 -7.37
N ARG A 731 19.98 15.28 -7.33
CA ARG A 731 20.80 14.74 -6.25
C ARG A 731 20.67 15.59 -5.00
N ASN A 732 20.58 14.96 -3.84
CA ASN A 732 20.55 15.66 -2.56
C ASN A 732 21.95 16.16 -2.15
N GLY A 733 22.20 17.44 -2.38
CA GLY A 733 23.45 18.11 -2.02
C GLY A 733 23.35 19.63 -2.14
N GLN A 734 24.38 20.34 -1.70
CA GLN A 734 24.42 21.81 -1.66
C GLN A 734 24.14 22.41 -3.05
N TRP A 735 24.71 21.80 -4.09
CA TRP A 735 24.49 22.20 -5.48
C TRP A 735 23.00 22.23 -5.88
N ALA A 736 22.20 21.28 -5.38
CA ALA A 736 20.76 21.24 -5.68
C ALA A 736 19.99 22.36 -4.98
N LEU A 737 20.39 22.75 -3.76
CA LEU A 737 19.81 23.91 -3.08
C LEU A 737 20.12 25.19 -3.86
N ASP A 738 21.36 25.33 -4.32
CA ASP A 738 21.81 26.51 -5.06
C ASP A 738 21.10 26.65 -6.42
N ILE A 739 20.88 25.55 -7.15
CA ILE A 739 20.19 25.63 -8.44
C ILE A 739 18.68 25.89 -8.25
N LEU A 740 18.06 25.40 -7.18
CA LEU A 740 16.68 25.72 -6.85
C LEU A 740 16.51 27.22 -6.55
N ASP A 741 17.45 27.82 -5.81
CA ASP A 741 17.49 29.27 -5.56
C ASP A 741 17.63 30.07 -6.87
N ALA A 742 18.43 29.57 -7.83
CA ALA A 742 18.62 30.20 -9.13
C ALA A 742 17.45 30.00 -10.11
N TRP A 743 16.66 28.94 -9.92
CA TRP A 743 15.53 28.59 -10.77
C TRP A 743 14.23 29.31 -10.36
N ALA A 744 14.02 29.49 -9.05
CA ALA A 744 12.83 30.12 -8.48
C ALA A 744 12.49 31.56 -8.91
N PRO A 745 13.42 32.47 -9.31
CA PRO A 745 13.12 33.90 -9.46
C PRO A 745 12.03 34.24 -10.49
N MET A 746 11.81 33.39 -11.49
CA MET A 746 10.76 33.58 -12.51
C MET A 746 9.40 32.99 -12.11
N GLY A 747 9.32 32.32 -10.96
CA GLY A 747 8.14 31.59 -10.50
C GLY A 747 7.05 32.39 -9.79
N PRO A 748 7.31 33.48 -9.03
CA PRO A 748 6.26 34.18 -8.29
C PRO A 748 5.14 34.70 -9.19
N LYS A 749 3.91 34.22 -8.95
CA LYS A 749 2.73 34.55 -9.76
C LYS A 749 2.43 36.07 -9.83
N GLY A 750 1.73 36.48 -10.88
CA GLY A 750 1.43 37.89 -11.17
C GLY A 750 2.54 38.55 -11.99
N LYS A 751 2.81 39.83 -11.73
CA LYS A 751 3.69 40.66 -12.58
C LYS A 751 5.07 40.04 -12.82
N ILE A 752 5.68 39.41 -11.82
CA ILE A 752 7.02 38.80 -11.97
C ILE A 752 6.99 37.69 -13.02
N ARG A 753 6.09 36.71 -12.87
CA ARG A 753 5.95 35.59 -13.80
C ARG A 753 5.51 36.03 -15.20
N GLU A 754 4.65 37.05 -15.31
CA GLU A 754 4.21 37.61 -16.59
C GLU A 754 5.36 38.29 -17.35
N GLU A 755 6.13 39.16 -16.68
CA GLU A 755 7.28 39.83 -17.29
C GLU A 755 8.41 38.84 -17.62
N ALA A 756 8.67 37.87 -16.74
CA ALA A 756 9.60 36.78 -17.03
C ALA A 756 9.16 35.96 -18.25
N GLY A 757 7.85 35.72 -18.41
CA GLY A 757 7.31 35.03 -19.59
C GLY A 757 7.64 35.77 -20.90
N LYS A 758 7.54 37.11 -20.91
CA LYS A 758 7.93 37.92 -22.08
C LYS A 758 9.42 37.81 -22.38
N VAL A 759 10.27 37.81 -21.35
CA VAL A 759 11.72 37.60 -21.51
C VAL A 759 11.98 36.22 -22.11
N LEU A 760 11.39 35.16 -21.54
CA LEU A 760 11.57 33.79 -22.03
C LEU A 760 11.11 33.63 -23.48
N THR A 761 9.98 34.22 -23.87
CA THR A 761 9.52 34.16 -25.27
C THR A 761 10.43 34.93 -26.23
N ARG A 762 11.10 35.99 -25.77
CA ARG A 762 12.07 36.73 -26.59
C ARG A 762 13.38 35.97 -26.76
N GLU A 763 13.86 35.34 -25.69
CA GLU A 763 15.21 34.74 -25.63
C GLU A 763 15.23 33.27 -26.06
N LEU A 764 14.11 32.54 -25.91
CA LEU A 764 14.02 31.12 -26.24
C LEU A 764 13.34 30.89 -27.59
N LYS A 765 13.96 30.03 -28.39
CA LYS A 765 13.46 29.64 -29.70
C LYS A 765 12.16 28.85 -29.56
N ASN A 766 11.19 29.17 -30.43
CA ASN A 766 9.90 28.47 -30.60
C ASN A 766 8.98 28.46 -29.36
N ARG A 767 9.27 29.26 -28.32
CA ARG A 767 8.39 29.37 -27.16
C ARG A 767 7.15 30.22 -27.50
N PRO A 768 5.92 29.75 -27.28
CA PRO A 768 4.73 30.58 -27.44
C PRO A 768 4.65 31.70 -26.39
N VAL A 769 3.72 32.64 -26.57
CA VAL A 769 3.50 33.76 -25.62
C VAL A 769 2.58 33.30 -24.49
N PHE A 770 3.15 33.11 -23.30
CA PHE A 770 2.41 32.85 -22.05
C PHE A 770 3.32 33.15 -20.85
N GLU A 771 2.76 33.07 -19.62
CA GLU A 771 3.49 33.29 -18.37
C GLU A 771 4.74 32.39 -18.25
N ALA A 772 5.73 32.78 -17.46
CA ALA A 772 6.91 31.94 -17.24
C ALA A 772 6.55 30.57 -16.65
N ASP A 773 7.11 29.52 -17.23
CA ASP A 773 7.04 28.14 -16.76
C ASP A 773 8.41 27.65 -16.29
N ASP A 774 8.41 26.62 -15.46
CA ASP A 774 9.62 26.06 -14.86
C ASP A 774 10.57 25.48 -15.93
N GLN A 775 10.05 24.83 -16.98
CA GLN A 775 10.86 24.26 -18.05
C GLN A 775 11.64 25.32 -18.83
N SER A 776 10.96 26.36 -19.29
CA SER A 776 11.57 27.48 -20.02
C SER A 776 12.59 28.21 -19.15
N ALA A 777 12.27 28.43 -17.87
CA ALA A 777 13.21 29.05 -16.94
C ALA A 777 14.49 28.21 -16.75
N MET A 778 14.38 26.88 -16.73
CA MET A 778 15.53 25.98 -16.67
C MET A 778 16.38 26.04 -17.94
N VAL A 779 15.76 26.00 -19.13
CA VAL A 779 16.48 26.18 -20.40
C VAL A 779 17.25 27.51 -20.40
N TYR A 780 16.58 28.60 -20.03
CA TYR A 780 17.20 29.92 -19.97
C TYR A 780 18.36 29.98 -18.99
N LEU A 781 18.20 29.41 -17.79
CA LEU A 781 19.25 29.35 -16.77
C LEU A 781 20.48 28.59 -17.28
N LEU A 782 20.29 27.40 -17.84
CA LEU A 782 21.40 26.57 -18.34
C LEU A 782 22.08 27.19 -19.55
N ALA A 783 21.32 27.77 -20.48
CA ALA A 783 21.87 28.41 -21.66
C ALA A 783 22.67 29.68 -21.34
N THR A 784 22.28 30.43 -20.30
CA THR A 784 22.94 31.70 -19.92
C THR A 784 24.04 31.53 -18.88
N GLN A 785 24.01 30.45 -18.09
CA GLN A 785 24.97 30.19 -17.00
C GLN A 785 25.61 28.79 -17.13
N ARG A 786 25.91 28.36 -18.36
CA ARG A 786 26.47 27.03 -18.66
C ARG A 786 27.74 26.73 -17.86
N GLU A 787 28.68 27.67 -17.76
CA GLU A 787 29.93 27.48 -17.01
C GLU A 787 29.70 27.22 -15.52
N LYS A 788 28.59 27.71 -14.96
CA LYS A 788 28.26 27.53 -13.54
C LYS A 788 27.56 26.20 -13.25
N TRP A 789 26.66 25.77 -14.15
CA TRP A 789 25.76 24.63 -13.88
C TRP A 789 26.01 23.41 -14.76
N GLY A 790 26.46 23.61 -15.99
CA GLY A 790 26.47 22.61 -17.05
C GLY A 790 27.25 21.33 -16.72
N ASP A 791 28.38 21.45 -16.01
CA ASP A 791 29.23 20.31 -15.67
C ASP A 791 28.57 19.27 -14.74
N LYS A 792 27.49 19.67 -14.04
CA LYS A 792 26.72 18.78 -13.16
C LYS A 792 25.34 18.42 -13.70
N VAL A 793 25.00 18.91 -14.89
CA VAL A 793 23.75 18.58 -15.60
C VAL A 793 24.02 17.51 -16.65
N TYR A 794 23.24 16.45 -16.62
CA TYR A 794 23.21 15.41 -17.64
C TYR A 794 21.91 15.51 -18.44
N LEU A 795 22.03 15.84 -19.73
CA LEU A 795 20.91 15.82 -20.67
C LEU A 795 20.83 14.43 -21.34
N GLU A 796 19.90 13.60 -20.85
CA GLU A 796 19.71 12.21 -21.25
C GLU A 796 18.83 12.13 -22.51
N ASN A 797 19.27 11.32 -23.47
CA ASN A 797 18.56 11.10 -24.74
C ASN A 797 18.72 9.68 -25.29
N SER A 798 19.38 8.78 -24.54
CA SER A 798 19.52 7.37 -24.92
C SER A 798 18.30 6.52 -24.57
N TYR A 799 17.44 7.00 -23.66
CA TYR A 799 16.15 6.42 -23.32
C TYR A 799 15.18 7.55 -22.93
N TYR A 800 13.89 7.26 -22.95
CA TYR A 800 12.84 8.23 -22.65
C TYR A 800 12.60 8.39 -21.15
N LEU A 801 13.53 9.06 -20.45
CA LEU A 801 13.26 9.58 -19.10
C LEU A 801 12.04 10.52 -19.12
N HIS A 802 11.84 11.21 -20.25
CA HIS A 802 10.59 11.80 -20.69
C HIS A 802 10.39 11.45 -22.17
N GLY A 803 9.24 10.88 -22.52
CA GLY A 803 8.86 10.60 -23.90
C GLY A 803 7.62 11.39 -24.30
N TYR A 804 7.73 12.23 -25.33
CA TYR A 804 6.59 13.00 -25.83
C TYR A 804 5.53 12.06 -26.41
N TRP A 805 4.34 12.06 -25.81
CA TRP A 805 3.28 11.10 -26.13
C TRP A 805 2.89 11.07 -27.63
N GLY A 806 2.87 12.23 -28.29
CA GLY A 806 2.39 12.38 -29.66
C GLY A 806 3.17 11.61 -30.72
N ILE A 807 4.38 11.13 -30.42
CA ILE A 807 5.20 10.28 -31.31
C ILE A 807 5.29 8.82 -30.84
N LEU A 808 4.73 8.49 -29.68
CA LEU A 808 4.88 7.18 -29.03
C LEU A 808 3.59 6.36 -29.06
N VAL A 809 2.45 6.98 -28.70
CA VAL A 809 1.21 6.24 -28.38
C VAL A 809 0.60 5.50 -29.58
N ASP A 810 0.88 5.96 -30.79
CA ASP A 810 0.42 5.35 -32.04
C ASP A 810 1.33 4.19 -32.48
N ARG A 811 2.47 3.98 -31.81
CA ARG A 811 3.43 2.90 -32.08
C ARG A 811 3.35 1.74 -31.07
N TYR A 812 2.46 1.78 -30.08
CA TYR A 812 2.44 0.73 -29.05
C TYR A 812 2.18 -0.67 -29.59
N GLU A 813 1.30 -0.84 -30.57
CA GLU A 813 1.08 -2.13 -31.21
C GLU A 813 2.33 -2.62 -31.96
N GLU A 814 3.03 -1.73 -32.68
CA GLU A 814 4.32 -2.02 -33.31
C GLU A 814 5.35 -2.46 -32.27
N MET A 815 5.36 -1.82 -31.09
CA MET A 815 6.28 -2.15 -30.00
C MET A 815 6.00 -3.53 -29.40
N ILE A 816 4.74 -3.88 -29.19
CA ILE A 816 4.31 -5.20 -28.69
C ILE A 816 4.69 -6.31 -29.68
N GLU A 817 4.58 -6.05 -30.97
CA GLU A 817 4.88 -7.06 -32.01
C GLU A 817 6.39 -7.28 -32.20
N ASN A 818 7.19 -6.22 -32.14
CA ASN A 818 8.60 -6.26 -32.58
C ASN A 818 9.62 -6.22 -31.44
N TYR A 819 9.23 -5.81 -30.23
CA TYR A 819 10.14 -5.58 -29.11
C TYR A 819 9.60 -6.15 -27.79
N HIS A 820 10.31 -5.88 -26.70
CA HIS A 820 9.95 -6.28 -25.35
C HIS A 820 10.32 -5.17 -24.34
N PRO A 821 9.69 -5.13 -23.16
CA PRO A 821 10.05 -4.19 -22.10
C PRO A 821 11.47 -4.44 -21.56
N GLY A 822 12.06 -3.41 -20.97
CA GLY A 822 13.43 -3.37 -20.45
C GLY A 822 14.39 -2.53 -21.31
N LEU A 823 13.91 -1.88 -22.37
CA LEU A 823 14.73 -1.11 -23.31
C LEU A 823 14.71 0.40 -23.01
N GLY A 824 13.59 0.93 -22.50
CA GLY A 824 13.41 2.32 -22.10
C GLY A 824 13.37 3.38 -23.21
N ASP A 825 13.64 3.03 -24.47
CA ASP A 825 13.82 3.94 -25.60
C ASP A 825 12.70 3.87 -26.66
N HIS A 826 12.96 4.26 -27.91
CA HIS A 826 12.02 4.22 -29.04
C HIS A 826 11.46 2.84 -29.40
N ARG A 827 12.04 1.77 -28.86
CA ARG A 827 11.57 0.39 -29.00
C ARG A 827 10.57 0.02 -27.90
N TRP A 828 10.74 0.60 -26.71
CA TRP A 828 9.83 0.46 -25.58
C TRP A 828 10.06 1.62 -24.58
N PRO A 829 9.25 2.69 -24.60
CA PRO A 829 9.58 3.92 -23.86
C PRO A 829 9.46 3.71 -22.35
N LEU A 830 10.42 4.23 -21.57
CA LEU A 830 10.30 4.23 -20.10
C LEU A 830 9.12 5.10 -19.65
N VAL A 831 9.05 6.34 -20.14
CA VAL A 831 7.99 7.29 -19.79
C VAL A 831 7.25 7.75 -21.04
N THR A 832 5.93 7.67 -21.01
CA THR A 832 5.05 8.41 -21.91
C THR A 832 4.46 9.60 -21.15
N HIS A 833 4.76 10.82 -21.59
CA HIS A 833 4.37 12.06 -20.94
C HIS A 833 3.37 12.85 -21.80
N PHE A 834 2.17 13.06 -21.27
CA PHE A 834 1.02 13.71 -21.92
C PHE A 834 1.05 15.24 -21.87
N VAL A 835 2.22 15.82 -22.15
CA VAL A 835 2.42 17.28 -22.20
C VAL A 835 1.36 17.92 -23.10
N GLY A 836 0.72 18.97 -22.59
CA GLY A 836 -0.32 19.74 -23.28
C GLY A 836 -1.73 19.15 -23.18
N CYS A 837 -1.93 17.94 -22.67
CA CYS A 837 -3.27 17.34 -22.55
C CYS A 837 -4.12 17.94 -21.41
N LYS A 838 -3.49 18.32 -20.30
CA LYS A 838 -4.12 18.93 -19.11
C LYS A 838 -5.48 18.28 -18.71
N PRO A 839 -5.54 16.97 -18.44
CA PRO A 839 -6.80 16.25 -18.24
C PRO A 839 -7.65 16.77 -17.07
N CYS A 840 -7.03 17.45 -16.12
CA CYS A 840 -7.68 18.05 -14.95
C CYS A 840 -8.22 19.48 -15.19
N GLY A 841 -7.71 20.19 -16.20
CA GLY A 841 -8.09 21.57 -16.54
C GLY A 841 -9.00 21.63 -17.76
N LYS A 842 -9.41 22.86 -18.15
CA LYS A 842 -10.31 23.10 -19.29
C LYS A 842 -9.61 23.35 -20.64
N PHE A 843 -8.37 23.84 -20.63
CA PHE A 843 -7.68 24.33 -21.84
C PHE A 843 -6.38 23.55 -22.11
N GLY A 844 -6.48 22.43 -22.82
CA GLY A 844 -5.34 21.68 -23.37
C GLY A 844 -4.96 22.16 -24.78
N ASP A 845 -3.74 21.86 -25.20
CA ASP A 845 -3.22 22.16 -26.54
C ASP A 845 -3.69 21.13 -27.59
N TYR A 846 -4.25 20.01 -27.12
CA TYR A 846 -4.74 18.91 -27.94
C TYR A 846 -6.21 18.60 -27.62
N SER A 847 -6.88 17.85 -28.50
CA SER A 847 -8.24 17.41 -28.22
C SER A 847 -8.29 16.50 -26.99
N VAL A 848 -9.18 16.84 -26.05
CA VAL A 848 -9.36 16.09 -24.80
C VAL A 848 -9.65 14.63 -25.09
N GLU A 849 -10.49 14.33 -26.08
CA GLU A 849 -10.81 12.97 -26.51
C GLU A 849 -9.56 12.15 -26.89
N ARG A 850 -8.68 12.69 -27.75
CA ARG A 850 -7.45 11.98 -28.15
C ARG A 850 -6.55 11.78 -26.94
N CYS A 851 -6.41 12.80 -26.10
CA CYS A 851 -5.61 12.72 -24.88
C CYS A 851 -6.09 11.59 -23.97
N LEU A 852 -7.37 11.60 -23.58
CA LEU A 852 -7.93 10.61 -22.66
C LEU A 852 -7.84 9.17 -23.23
N LYS A 853 -8.19 8.98 -24.51
CA LYS A 853 -8.07 7.69 -25.18
C LYS A 853 -6.63 7.16 -25.21
N GLN A 854 -5.66 8.04 -25.47
CA GLN A 854 -4.26 7.65 -25.52
C GLN A 854 -3.65 7.47 -24.13
N MET A 855 -4.13 8.18 -23.11
CA MET A 855 -3.82 7.91 -21.70
C MET A 855 -4.32 6.54 -21.27
N ASP A 856 -5.52 6.12 -21.70
CA ASP A 856 -6.01 4.76 -21.46
C ASP A 856 -5.11 3.70 -22.11
N ARG A 857 -4.70 3.93 -23.35
CA ARG A 857 -3.75 3.06 -24.06
C ARG A 857 -2.40 2.98 -23.35
N ALA A 858 -1.83 4.11 -22.94
CA ALA A 858 -0.57 4.14 -22.19
C ALA A 858 -0.68 3.45 -20.83
N PHE A 859 -1.78 3.67 -20.10
CA PHE A 859 -2.08 2.95 -18.86
C PHE A 859 -2.12 1.45 -19.11
N ASN A 860 -2.91 0.98 -20.06
CA ASN A 860 -3.06 -0.45 -20.35
C ASN A 860 -1.75 -1.07 -20.90
N PHE A 861 -0.93 -0.30 -21.62
CA PHE A 861 0.39 -0.72 -22.10
C PHE A 861 1.34 -1.02 -20.94
N GLY A 862 1.36 -0.15 -19.92
CA GLY A 862 2.10 -0.38 -18.67
C GLY A 862 1.46 -1.46 -17.78
N ASP A 863 0.16 -1.39 -17.53
CA ASP A 863 -0.58 -2.32 -16.65
C ASP A 863 -0.60 -3.73 -17.21
N ASN A 864 -0.51 -3.93 -18.53
CA ASN A 864 -0.30 -5.25 -19.13
C ASN A 864 0.94 -5.97 -18.58
N GLN A 865 2.05 -5.25 -18.41
CA GLN A 865 3.29 -5.83 -17.87
C GLN A 865 3.10 -6.23 -16.39
N ILE A 866 2.25 -5.51 -15.66
CA ILE A 866 1.87 -5.83 -14.27
C ILE A 866 0.84 -6.97 -14.21
N LEU A 867 -0.09 -7.08 -15.15
CA LEU A 867 -1.09 -8.14 -15.15
C LEU A 867 -0.51 -9.48 -15.62
N GLN A 868 0.46 -9.45 -16.53
CA GLN A 868 1.10 -10.64 -17.11
C GLN A 868 1.80 -11.49 -16.04
N ILE A 869 2.45 -10.86 -15.06
CA ILE A 869 3.07 -11.59 -13.94
C ILE A 869 2.04 -12.39 -13.13
N TYR A 870 0.79 -11.91 -13.06
CA TYR A 870 -0.33 -12.61 -12.39
C TYR A 870 -1.15 -13.52 -13.31
N GLY A 871 -0.83 -13.58 -14.60
CA GLY A 871 -1.49 -14.42 -15.61
C GLY A 871 -2.69 -13.77 -16.29
N PHE A 872 -2.72 -12.44 -16.38
CA PHE A 872 -3.76 -11.67 -17.05
C PHE A 872 -3.17 -10.66 -18.05
N THR A 873 -4.03 -10.15 -18.95
CA THR A 873 -3.72 -9.02 -19.83
C THR A 873 -5.02 -8.32 -20.20
N HIS A 874 -4.98 -7.04 -20.55
CA HIS A 874 -6.10 -6.34 -21.13
C HIS A 874 -6.55 -7.01 -22.43
N LYS A 875 -7.86 -6.98 -22.74
CA LYS A 875 -8.39 -7.54 -24.00
C LYS A 875 -7.77 -6.84 -25.22
N SER A 876 -7.57 -5.53 -25.13
CA SER A 876 -6.84 -4.67 -26.07
C SER A 876 -6.31 -3.45 -25.30
N LEU A 877 -5.41 -2.66 -25.89
CA LEU A 877 -4.93 -1.41 -25.26
C LEU A 877 -6.04 -0.38 -25.04
N ALA A 878 -7.18 -0.50 -25.71
CA ALA A 878 -8.33 0.39 -25.50
C ALA A 878 -9.34 -0.13 -24.47
N SER A 879 -9.25 -1.41 -24.05
CA SER A 879 -10.26 -2.01 -23.19
C SER A 879 -9.79 -2.12 -21.74
N ARG A 880 -10.67 -1.71 -20.81
CA ARG A 880 -10.44 -1.91 -19.37
C ARG A 880 -10.59 -3.37 -18.93
N ARG A 881 -11.24 -4.20 -19.75
CA ARG A 881 -11.50 -5.60 -19.42
C ARG A 881 -10.21 -6.41 -19.55
N VAL A 882 -10.00 -7.32 -18.62
CA VAL A 882 -8.87 -8.25 -18.65
C VAL A 882 -9.30 -9.64 -19.07
N LYS A 883 -8.37 -10.41 -19.64
CA LYS A 883 -8.49 -11.83 -19.97
C LYS A 883 -7.31 -12.59 -19.39
N ARG A 884 -7.51 -13.88 -19.12
CA ARG A 884 -6.44 -14.77 -18.67
C ARG A 884 -5.51 -15.08 -19.85
N VAL A 885 -4.20 -15.12 -19.61
CA VAL A 885 -3.20 -15.54 -20.61
C VAL A 885 -2.75 -16.99 -20.42
N ARG A 886 -3.04 -17.59 -19.26
CA ARG A 886 -2.71 -18.97 -18.93
C ARG A 886 -3.74 -19.59 -17.99
N ASN A 887 -3.84 -20.91 -18.02
CA ASN A 887 -4.66 -21.66 -17.07
C ASN A 887 -4.08 -21.56 -15.65
N GLU A 888 -4.95 -21.71 -14.66
CA GLU A 888 -4.49 -21.80 -13.28
C GLU A 888 -3.81 -23.15 -13.00
N THR A 889 -2.89 -23.15 -12.04
CA THR A 889 -2.10 -24.33 -11.65
C THR A 889 -2.13 -24.51 -10.13
N SER A 890 -1.97 -25.75 -9.68
CA SER A 890 -1.75 -26.08 -8.27
C SER A 890 -0.30 -25.83 -7.81
N ASN A 891 0.62 -25.58 -8.75
CA ASN A 891 2.03 -25.31 -8.49
C ASN A 891 2.40 -23.87 -8.95
N PRO A 892 1.87 -22.82 -8.31
CA PRO A 892 2.03 -21.45 -8.78
C PRO A 892 3.49 -20.96 -8.77
N LEU A 893 4.34 -21.51 -7.90
CA LEU A 893 5.76 -21.12 -7.79
C LEU A 893 6.65 -21.70 -8.89
N GLU A 894 6.18 -22.70 -9.64
CA GLU A 894 6.88 -23.22 -10.82
C GLU A 894 6.70 -22.30 -12.04
N VAL A 895 5.71 -21.41 -11.99
CA VAL A 895 5.42 -20.46 -13.07
C VAL A 895 6.30 -19.23 -12.91
N LYS A 896 7.38 -19.20 -13.69
CA LYS A 896 8.22 -18.01 -13.79
C LYS A 896 7.51 -16.94 -14.61
N ASP A 897 7.55 -15.71 -14.14
CA ASP A 897 7.12 -14.58 -14.94
C ASP A 897 8.20 -14.24 -15.99
N GLU A 898 7.77 -13.90 -17.20
CA GLU A 898 8.67 -13.77 -18.36
C GLU A 898 9.72 -12.67 -18.19
N LEU A 899 9.41 -11.65 -17.37
CA LEU A 899 10.23 -10.47 -17.16
C LEU A 899 11.05 -10.51 -15.86
N GLY A 900 10.83 -11.51 -14.99
CA GLY A 900 11.48 -11.62 -13.68
C GLY A 900 11.12 -10.49 -12.70
N LEU A 901 9.92 -9.90 -12.82
CA LEU A 901 9.43 -8.77 -12.04
C LEU A 901 8.69 -9.16 -10.75
N LEU A 902 8.33 -10.43 -10.52
CA LEU A 902 7.76 -10.82 -9.22
C LEU A 902 8.80 -10.69 -8.10
N HIS A 903 10.02 -11.15 -8.36
CA HIS A 903 11.14 -11.15 -7.41
C HIS A 903 12.42 -10.61 -8.07
N PRO A 904 12.44 -9.33 -8.47
CA PRO A 904 13.53 -8.78 -9.27
C PRO A 904 14.76 -8.50 -8.42
N ALA A 905 15.95 -8.73 -8.98
CA ALA A 905 17.23 -8.57 -8.29
C ALA A 905 17.42 -7.19 -7.64
N PHE A 906 16.78 -6.15 -8.19
CA PHE A 906 16.85 -4.79 -7.66
C PHE A 906 15.99 -4.55 -6.40
N LYS A 907 15.13 -5.49 -5.97
CA LYS A 907 14.47 -5.52 -4.65
C LYS A 907 15.17 -6.40 -3.62
N ALA A 908 16.14 -7.20 -4.04
CA ALA A 908 16.78 -8.18 -3.16
C ALA A 908 17.45 -7.47 -1.97
N VAL A 909 17.05 -7.83 -0.75
CA VAL A 909 17.74 -7.36 0.45
C VAL A 909 18.95 -8.27 0.64
N LYS A 910 20.16 -7.73 0.54
CA LYS A 910 21.37 -8.49 0.91
C LYS A 910 21.32 -8.77 2.41
N VAL A 911 20.86 -9.96 2.78
CA VAL A 911 21.19 -10.53 4.09
C VAL A 911 22.67 -10.91 3.99
N SER A 912 23.53 -10.30 4.80
CA SER A 912 24.93 -10.67 4.85
C SER A 912 25.03 -12.18 5.08
N ALA A 913 25.66 -12.89 4.13
CA ALA A 913 25.89 -14.32 4.26
C ALA A 913 26.76 -14.55 5.50
N SER A 914 26.24 -15.38 6.40
CA SER A 914 26.81 -15.75 7.71
C SER A 914 28.20 -16.35 7.65
#